data_AF-A0A348NQC8-F1
#
_entry.id   AF-A0A348NQC8-F1
#
_cell.length_a   1.000
_cell.length_b   1.000
_cell.length_c   1.000
_cell.angle_alpha   90.00
_cell.angle_beta   90.00
_cell.angle_gamma   90.00
#
_symmetry.space_group_name_H-M   'P 1'
#
loop_
_entity.id
_entity.type
_entity.pdbx_description
1 polymer ?
#
loop_
_entity_poly.entity_id
_entity_poly.type
_entity_poly.pdbx_seq_one_letter_code
_entity_poly.pdbx_strand_id
1 'polypeptide(L)'
;MSPKNLDTSSQLDTETRRSLLRILWRSRFGDLREQSLIRQGKGWFHISGMGHEALAGIAIHLEADDYAFPYYRDRAFCTQRGLTDFDLALAFYAKRDSSSGGRQLTGHFSNRALNIWSHPSPVGVHLLPACGAAWGIQLDGKPNVVYASLGEASARQGDFYEAVCFAKERQLPMVFVVQDNRIAISTSTTHTNPIALGVLDRSEWIRVDGSDVEAVAEAGRIAVGQARAGRGPAFIWCDVERFSNHSSADDQRMYRTADELEAMQQRDPIKLFQHQLIADGLLAEDEATAQEAELREEIRAAYRKASTQADPLGEECGLHLIGAVTPAPPAKIKLEKSCRMLDAVNRTFHAALDQVPEVVFFGQDIADPKGGVFNLTKGLSTKDPERAVNSPLAESTIMGVSVGLASYGKRPCFEIQFVDFIYPGWNQLVSNMATLRWRSFGQWQCPLVIYAPCGGYLPGGALWHSQSGEASFARVPGIRVVVPSTPGDAAGLFWTALHGGDPTIILLPKHLMWAELPAPTAVEAIPLGQARLVRSGSLLTLVTWGNCVELVEQTLESMDSNLDIELIDLRSIAPWDKEAVAISLRKTGRLLIVQEDNISASVGQMIVAEMCSDHTLLQRLKTPPVIVSKDDVHVGFNPIYEYAALPDQARIAAALERLLSTTLEASLQLDASSAPTPIEDSMIADSNHPLSATKMITVPILGEGIRVARVVSILRHAGDQVKADDPLCEVETDKAVFPIECDEDGVLGEWQIAEDDQVAVGQELVALTLSGAVAEAATTKRALAASEPVAYDTLEKTAGLSLEVIKSLQGIIPATIEMNCRWEKVRDARLRSKKTSGGTLSTATMTAWAVAQAMRKHERFASVIRGEELVYDPDRFDLGMAVALPEDALETAVVKQVNAMEWAEFSDVFNDSLRRTRHGEVDSKNRVSLSISSMGAYDVRSAIPVVVPPSVATIFIGAPYTLPDPQSKDGATIEVASLVLTFDHRWINGVGAAAFLSDVRKGIERFDLV
;
A
#
# COMPACT_ATOMS: atom_id res chain seq x y z
N MET A 1 6.01 -39.16 -0.47
CA MET A 1 5.07 -40.17 -1.00
C MET A 1 5.31 -40.20 -2.49
N SER A 2 5.54 -41.36 -3.09
CA SER A 2 5.71 -41.45 -4.55
C SER A 2 4.45 -40.91 -5.25
N PRO A 3 4.57 -40.34 -6.46
CA PRO A 3 3.41 -40.06 -7.30
C PRO A 3 2.51 -41.31 -7.43
N LYS A 4 1.21 -41.11 -7.62
CA LYS A 4 0.34 -42.22 -8.04
C LYS A 4 0.75 -42.57 -9.48
N ASN A 5 1.13 -43.82 -9.75
CA ASN A 5 1.24 -44.32 -11.12
C ASN A 5 -0.17 -44.33 -11.74
N LEU A 6 -0.54 -43.21 -12.36
CA LEU A 6 -1.62 -43.14 -13.33
C LEU A 6 -1.23 -44.00 -14.55
N ASP A 7 -2.21 -44.40 -15.36
CA ASP A 7 -1.92 -45.18 -16.57
C ASP A 7 -1.27 -44.27 -17.61
N THR A 8 0.03 -44.44 -17.85
CA THR A 8 0.82 -43.60 -18.75
C THR A 8 0.72 -44.02 -20.22
N SER A 9 -0.21 -44.90 -20.59
CA SER A 9 -0.60 -45.03 -22.00
C SER A 9 -1.29 -43.73 -22.44
N SER A 10 -0.60 -42.91 -23.26
CA SER A 10 -1.11 -41.59 -23.66
C SER A 10 -2.53 -41.68 -24.24
N GLN A 11 -3.46 -40.98 -23.58
CA GLN A 11 -4.86 -40.82 -24.02
C GLN A 11 -5.07 -39.55 -24.85
N LEU A 12 -4.02 -38.75 -25.06
CA LEU A 12 -4.06 -37.53 -25.86
C LEU A 12 -3.77 -37.85 -27.33
N ASP A 13 -4.56 -37.27 -28.23
CA ASP A 13 -4.31 -37.40 -29.66
C ASP A 13 -3.09 -36.58 -30.12
N THR A 14 -2.59 -36.89 -31.32
CA THR A 14 -1.40 -36.25 -31.91
C THR A 14 -1.52 -34.73 -32.06
N GLU A 15 -2.70 -34.19 -32.35
CA GLU A 15 -2.91 -32.75 -32.52
C GLU A 15 -2.87 -32.06 -31.16
N THR A 16 -3.58 -32.59 -30.16
CA THR A 16 -3.53 -32.13 -28.76
C THR A 16 -2.11 -32.17 -28.20
N ARG A 17 -1.35 -33.26 -28.39
CA ARG A 17 0.04 -33.39 -27.91
C ARG A 17 0.95 -32.32 -28.53
N ARG A 18 0.89 -32.13 -29.86
CA ARG A 18 1.70 -31.12 -30.58
C ARG A 18 1.30 -29.68 -30.20
N SER A 19 0.00 -29.41 -30.07
CA SER A 19 -0.53 -28.11 -29.64
C SER A 19 -0.07 -27.75 -28.22
N LEU A 20 -0.17 -28.71 -27.29
CA LEU A 20 0.27 -28.53 -25.91
C LEU A 20 1.77 -28.21 -25.82
N LEU A 21 2.64 -28.93 -26.55
CA LEU A 21 4.07 -28.63 -26.61
C LEU A 21 4.35 -27.20 -27.13
N ARG A 22 3.62 -26.74 -28.17
CA ARG A 22 3.72 -25.36 -28.69
C ARG A 22 3.36 -24.32 -27.62
N ILE A 23 2.41 -24.62 -26.74
CA ILE A 23 2.04 -23.76 -25.59
C ILE A 23 3.10 -23.79 -24.48
N LEU A 24 3.71 -24.95 -24.20
CA LEU A 24 4.79 -25.03 -23.20
C LEU A 24 6.02 -24.20 -23.64
N TRP A 25 6.46 -24.37 -24.90
CA TRP A 25 7.53 -23.55 -25.50
C TRP A 25 7.18 -22.06 -25.43
N ARG A 26 5.95 -21.66 -25.79
CA ARG A 26 5.51 -20.25 -25.75
C ARG A 26 5.59 -19.66 -24.33
N SER A 27 5.17 -20.41 -23.30
CA SER A 27 5.34 -20.03 -21.90
C SER A 27 6.81 -19.82 -21.52
N ARG A 28 7.67 -20.81 -21.81
CA ARG A 28 9.11 -20.76 -21.50
C ARG A 28 9.84 -19.62 -22.21
N PHE A 29 9.55 -19.39 -23.49
CA PHE A 29 10.20 -18.35 -24.28
C PHE A 29 9.68 -16.95 -23.95
N GLY A 30 8.41 -16.82 -23.54
CA GLY A 30 7.86 -15.59 -22.96
C GLY A 30 8.57 -15.20 -21.67
N ASP A 31 8.75 -16.13 -20.74
CA ASP A 31 9.51 -15.89 -19.50
C ASP A 31 10.98 -15.53 -19.76
N LEU A 32 11.67 -16.27 -20.64
CA LEU A 32 13.04 -15.94 -21.02
C LEU A 32 13.13 -14.56 -21.69
N ARG A 33 12.10 -14.15 -22.46
CA ARG A 33 12.04 -12.81 -23.06
C ARG A 33 11.85 -11.73 -22.00
N GLU A 34 10.98 -11.94 -21.02
CA GLU A 34 10.81 -10.99 -19.90
C GLU A 34 12.08 -10.86 -19.07
N GLN A 35 12.75 -11.96 -18.75
CA GLN A 35 14.01 -11.94 -18.01
C GLN A 35 15.11 -11.16 -18.76
N SER A 36 15.21 -11.36 -20.09
CA SER A 36 16.10 -10.57 -20.95
C SER A 36 15.72 -9.09 -20.99
N LEU A 37 14.42 -8.78 -21.11
CA LEU A 37 13.92 -7.39 -21.07
C LEU A 37 14.19 -6.69 -19.73
N ILE A 38 14.13 -7.39 -18.59
CA ILE A 38 14.56 -6.84 -17.29
C ILE A 38 16.07 -6.53 -17.31
N ARG A 39 16.91 -7.43 -17.83
CA ARG A 39 18.37 -7.19 -17.99
C ARG A 39 18.71 -6.08 -18.99
N GLN A 40 17.79 -5.73 -19.88
CA GLN A 40 17.82 -4.56 -20.77
C GLN A 40 17.17 -3.30 -20.18
N GLY A 41 16.65 -3.35 -18.94
CA GLY A 41 16.02 -2.19 -18.28
C GLY A 41 14.63 -1.81 -18.81
N LYS A 42 14.03 -2.68 -19.62
CA LYS A 42 12.76 -2.45 -20.34
C LYS A 42 11.53 -2.95 -19.56
N GLY A 43 11.66 -3.25 -18.26
CA GLY A 43 10.55 -3.69 -17.41
C GLY A 43 10.84 -3.43 -15.93
N TRP A 44 9.79 -3.50 -15.11
CA TRP A 44 9.84 -3.09 -13.70
C TRP A 44 10.09 -4.25 -12.73
N PHE A 45 9.52 -5.41 -13.04
CA PHE A 45 9.57 -6.63 -12.24
C PHE A 45 9.21 -7.83 -13.12
N HIS A 46 9.67 -9.03 -12.77
CA HIS A 46 9.23 -10.28 -13.41
C HIS A 46 9.13 -11.40 -12.37
N ILE A 47 8.10 -12.25 -12.53
CA ILE A 47 7.95 -13.50 -11.77
C ILE A 47 7.78 -14.65 -12.76
N SER A 48 8.67 -15.64 -12.68
CA SER A 48 8.71 -16.74 -13.65
C SER A 48 7.80 -17.92 -13.27
N GLY A 49 7.15 -18.50 -14.28
CA GLY A 49 6.49 -19.81 -14.25
C GLY A 49 7.36 -20.97 -14.73
N MET A 50 8.67 -20.77 -14.97
CA MET A 50 9.56 -21.81 -15.49
C MET A 50 9.69 -23.01 -14.54
N GLY A 51 9.33 -24.20 -15.03
CA GLY A 51 9.25 -25.46 -14.29
C GLY A 51 7.82 -25.83 -13.85
N HIS A 52 6.85 -24.94 -14.07
CA HIS A 52 5.42 -25.16 -13.80
C HIS A 52 4.60 -25.40 -15.09
N GLU A 53 5.22 -25.50 -16.27
CA GLU A 53 4.50 -25.41 -17.55
C GLU A 53 3.52 -26.57 -17.81
N ALA A 54 3.78 -27.77 -17.27
CA ALA A 54 2.92 -28.94 -17.45
C ALA A 54 1.46 -28.72 -16.99
N LEU A 55 1.20 -27.73 -16.14
CA LEU A 55 -0.15 -27.33 -15.71
C LEU A 55 -1.06 -26.89 -16.87
N ALA A 56 -0.52 -26.53 -18.04
CA ALA A 56 -1.30 -26.39 -19.27
C ALA A 56 -2.09 -27.65 -19.63
N GLY A 57 -1.58 -28.85 -19.29
CA GLY A 57 -2.30 -30.12 -19.46
C GLY A 57 -3.61 -30.20 -18.66
N ILE A 58 -3.77 -29.43 -17.58
CA ILE A 58 -5.05 -29.33 -16.86
C ILE A 58 -6.04 -28.42 -17.62
N ALA A 59 -5.55 -27.35 -18.23
CA ALA A 59 -6.37 -26.36 -18.92
C ALA A 59 -7.06 -26.89 -20.20
N ILE A 60 -6.51 -27.93 -20.86
CA ILE A 60 -7.14 -28.55 -22.05
C ILE A 60 -8.49 -29.21 -21.73
N HIS A 61 -8.80 -29.45 -20.44
CA HIS A 61 -10.04 -30.06 -19.98
C HIS A 61 -11.08 -29.04 -19.47
N LEU A 62 -10.78 -27.74 -19.49
CA LEU A 62 -11.69 -26.67 -19.06
C LEU A 62 -12.44 -26.06 -20.26
N GLU A 63 -13.75 -25.91 -20.13
CA GLU A 63 -14.61 -25.31 -21.15
C GLU A 63 -14.46 -23.78 -21.18
N ALA A 64 -14.86 -23.13 -22.29
CA ALA A 64 -14.60 -21.70 -22.50
C ALA A 64 -15.12 -20.80 -21.36
N ASP A 65 -16.27 -21.14 -20.78
CA ASP A 65 -16.96 -20.42 -19.72
C ASP A 65 -16.61 -20.89 -18.28
N ASP A 66 -15.75 -21.90 -18.13
CA ASP A 66 -15.17 -22.26 -16.82
C ASP A 66 -14.33 -21.12 -16.23
N TYR A 67 -14.29 -21.05 -14.90
CA TYR A 67 -13.60 -19.98 -14.17
C TYR A 67 -12.22 -20.42 -13.69
N ALA A 68 -11.25 -19.51 -13.77
CA ALA A 68 -9.89 -19.73 -13.30
C ALA A 68 -9.48 -18.69 -12.25
N PHE A 69 -9.01 -19.18 -11.11
CA PHE A 69 -8.41 -18.42 -10.03
C PHE A 69 -6.93 -18.84 -9.91
N PRO A 70 -6.08 -18.39 -10.87
CA PRO A 70 -4.71 -18.89 -11.02
C PRO A 70 -3.77 -18.40 -9.92
N TYR A 71 -2.71 -19.16 -9.72
CA TYR A 71 -1.51 -18.75 -8.99
C TYR A 71 -0.61 -17.93 -9.91
N TYR A 72 0.24 -17.07 -9.34
CA TYR A 72 1.06 -16.15 -10.13
C TYR A 72 2.13 -16.84 -11.02
N ARG A 73 2.31 -18.17 -10.93
CA ARG A 73 3.20 -18.97 -11.79
C ARG A 73 2.47 -19.70 -12.94
N ASP A 74 1.15 -19.59 -13.04
CA ASP A 74 0.31 -20.29 -14.02
C ASP A 74 0.38 -19.74 -15.46
N ARG A 75 1.56 -19.29 -15.92
CA ARG A 75 1.72 -18.72 -17.27
C ARG A 75 1.21 -19.66 -18.35
N ALA A 76 1.72 -20.90 -18.37
CA ALA A 76 1.34 -21.89 -19.38
C ALA A 76 -0.15 -22.26 -19.32
N PHE A 77 -0.72 -22.37 -18.12
CA PHE A 77 -2.16 -22.61 -17.92
C PHE A 77 -3.00 -21.44 -18.46
N CYS A 78 -2.63 -20.19 -18.16
CA CYS A 78 -3.31 -19.00 -18.65
C CYS A 78 -3.17 -18.86 -20.18
N THR A 79 -2.00 -19.19 -20.76
CA THR A 79 -1.79 -19.23 -22.21
C THR A 79 -2.65 -20.30 -22.87
N GLN A 80 -2.75 -21.51 -22.29
CA GLN A 80 -3.65 -22.58 -22.76
C GLN A 80 -5.13 -22.19 -22.66
N ARG A 81 -5.50 -21.36 -21.67
CA ARG A 81 -6.83 -20.73 -21.54
C ARG A 81 -7.09 -19.61 -22.56
N GLY A 82 -6.12 -19.25 -23.38
CA GLY A 82 -6.26 -18.27 -24.47
C GLY A 82 -5.68 -16.87 -24.18
N LEU A 83 -4.94 -16.67 -23.08
CA LEU A 83 -4.24 -15.41 -22.82
C LEU A 83 -3.02 -15.28 -23.74
N THR A 84 -2.96 -14.22 -24.55
CA THR A 84 -1.96 -14.10 -25.62
C THR A 84 -0.62 -13.53 -25.12
N ASP A 85 0.45 -13.72 -25.90
CA ASP A 85 1.74 -13.06 -25.64
C ASP A 85 1.63 -11.54 -25.66
N PHE A 86 0.67 -10.98 -26.40
CA PHE A 86 0.43 -9.53 -26.41
C PHE A 86 -0.23 -9.07 -25.11
N ASP A 87 -1.18 -9.83 -24.55
CA ASP A 87 -1.78 -9.53 -23.24
C ASP A 87 -0.73 -9.64 -22.11
N LEU A 88 0.11 -10.67 -22.17
CA LEU A 88 1.22 -10.88 -21.24
C LEU A 88 2.27 -9.77 -21.36
N ALA A 89 2.62 -9.35 -22.57
CA ALA A 89 3.54 -8.24 -22.80
C ALA A 89 2.97 -6.89 -22.35
N LEU A 90 1.67 -6.63 -22.57
CA LEU A 90 0.99 -5.44 -22.04
C LEU A 90 1.07 -5.38 -20.50
N ALA A 91 0.88 -6.52 -19.82
CA ALA A 91 1.03 -6.63 -18.37
C ALA A 91 2.51 -6.47 -17.93
N PHE A 92 3.47 -7.05 -18.65
CA PHE A 92 4.91 -6.89 -18.37
C PHE A 92 5.37 -5.44 -18.42
N TYR A 93 4.98 -4.71 -19.46
CA TYR A 93 5.29 -3.28 -19.62
C TYR A 93 4.37 -2.36 -18.79
N ALA A 94 3.44 -2.90 -17.98
CA ALA A 94 2.43 -2.16 -17.21
C ALA A 94 1.61 -1.15 -18.04
N LYS A 95 1.33 -1.47 -19.31
CA LYS A 95 0.65 -0.57 -20.26
C LYS A 95 -0.81 -0.31 -19.90
N ARG A 96 -1.34 0.83 -20.36
CA ARG A 96 -2.71 1.29 -20.09
C ARG A 96 -3.79 0.29 -20.52
N ASP A 97 -3.59 -0.36 -21.65
CA ASP A 97 -4.58 -1.28 -22.21
C ASP A 97 -4.36 -2.75 -21.75
N SER A 98 -3.50 -2.97 -20.75
CA SER A 98 -3.41 -4.23 -20.02
C SER A 98 -4.67 -4.49 -19.19
N SER A 99 -4.91 -5.74 -18.78
CA SER A 99 -6.09 -6.13 -17.98
C SER A 99 -6.11 -5.63 -16.53
N SER A 100 -5.13 -4.81 -16.16
CA SER A 100 -5.05 -4.06 -14.90
C SER A 100 -4.89 -2.55 -15.09
N GLY A 101 -4.69 -2.07 -16.32
CA GLY A 101 -4.30 -0.69 -16.59
C GLY A 101 -2.97 -0.29 -15.95
N GLY A 102 -2.02 -1.22 -15.86
CA GLY A 102 -0.72 -1.03 -15.21
C GLY A 102 -0.74 -1.11 -13.67
N ARG A 103 -1.88 -1.45 -13.07
CA ARG A 103 -2.10 -1.43 -11.61
C ARG A 103 -1.75 -2.73 -10.87
N GLN A 104 -1.18 -3.71 -11.58
CA GLN A 104 -0.84 -5.04 -11.05
C GLN A 104 0.57 -5.45 -11.48
N LEU A 105 1.22 -6.26 -10.64
CA LEU A 105 2.50 -6.89 -10.95
C LEU A 105 2.36 -7.94 -12.05
N THR A 106 3.47 -8.22 -12.73
CA THR A 106 3.63 -9.36 -13.64
C THR A 106 3.27 -10.68 -12.96
N GLY A 107 2.55 -11.56 -13.65
CA GLY A 107 2.05 -12.82 -13.10
C GLY A 107 0.69 -12.70 -12.37
N HIS A 108 0.19 -11.50 -12.07
CA HIS A 108 -1.19 -11.33 -11.57
C HIS A 108 -2.20 -11.32 -12.72
N PHE A 109 -2.42 -12.50 -13.29
CA PHE A 109 -3.31 -12.70 -14.44
C PHE A 109 -4.74 -12.18 -14.16
N SER A 110 -5.35 -11.61 -15.18
CA SER A 110 -6.72 -11.11 -15.18
C SER A 110 -7.20 -11.09 -16.63
N ASN A 111 -8.37 -11.65 -16.93
CA ASN A 111 -9.08 -11.47 -18.19
C ASN A 111 -10.55 -11.87 -18.00
N ARG A 112 -11.48 -10.91 -17.99
CA ARG A 112 -12.91 -11.22 -17.78
C ARG A 112 -13.54 -12.02 -18.91
N ALA A 113 -13.06 -11.91 -20.15
CA ALA A 113 -13.62 -12.65 -21.28
C ALA A 113 -13.25 -14.15 -21.26
N LEU A 114 -12.13 -14.51 -20.61
CA LEU A 114 -11.67 -15.89 -20.41
C LEU A 114 -12.03 -16.45 -19.01
N ASN A 115 -12.81 -15.70 -18.22
CA ASN A 115 -13.09 -15.94 -16.81
C ASN A 115 -11.84 -16.17 -15.93
N ILE A 116 -10.71 -15.54 -16.30
CA ILE A 116 -9.47 -15.51 -15.50
C ILE A 116 -9.58 -14.37 -14.48
N TRP A 117 -9.75 -14.73 -13.21
CA TRP A 117 -10.02 -13.81 -12.12
C TRP A 117 -8.74 -13.13 -11.60
N SER A 118 -8.83 -11.84 -11.27
CA SER A 118 -7.67 -11.01 -10.91
C SER A 118 -7.10 -11.32 -9.52
N HIS A 119 -6.10 -12.20 -9.47
CA HIS A 119 -5.35 -12.60 -8.26
C HIS A 119 -4.57 -11.41 -7.63
N PRO A 120 -4.59 -11.21 -6.29
CA PRO A 120 -3.77 -10.21 -5.59
C PRO A 120 -2.47 -10.82 -5.02
N SER A 121 -1.46 -10.00 -4.70
CA SER A 121 -0.16 -10.49 -4.18
C SER A 121 -0.24 -11.40 -2.93
N PRO A 122 -1.12 -11.16 -1.94
CA PRO A 122 -1.28 -12.04 -0.79
C PRO A 122 -1.75 -13.44 -1.21
N VAL A 123 -0.89 -14.44 -1.05
CA VAL A 123 -1.12 -15.79 -1.59
C VAL A 123 -2.22 -16.55 -0.85
N GLY A 124 -3.04 -17.31 -1.60
CA GLY A 124 -4.10 -18.17 -1.07
C GLY A 124 -5.42 -17.46 -0.76
N VAL A 125 -5.43 -16.12 -0.71
CA VAL A 125 -6.64 -15.32 -0.40
C VAL A 125 -7.67 -15.35 -1.52
N HIS A 126 -7.29 -15.80 -2.72
CA HIS A 126 -8.16 -15.99 -3.88
C HIS A 126 -8.99 -17.27 -3.83
N LEU A 127 -8.67 -18.21 -2.94
CA LEU A 127 -9.36 -19.51 -2.86
C LEU A 127 -10.79 -19.41 -2.32
N LEU A 128 -11.04 -18.52 -1.35
CA LEU A 128 -12.39 -18.27 -0.84
C LEU A 128 -13.30 -17.55 -1.87
N PRO A 129 -12.81 -16.54 -2.63
CA PRO A 129 -13.46 -16.08 -3.85
C PRO A 129 -13.69 -17.18 -4.90
N ALA A 130 -12.76 -18.13 -5.09
CA ALA A 130 -12.99 -19.26 -5.99
C ALA A 130 -14.16 -20.13 -5.51
N CYS A 131 -14.26 -20.40 -4.20
CA CYS A 131 -15.42 -21.09 -3.61
C CYS A 131 -16.72 -20.31 -3.78
N GLY A 132 -16.70 -18.97 -3.65
CA GLY A 132 -17.87 -18.14 -3.88
C GLY A 132 -18.35 -18.17 -5.34
N ALA A 133 -17.44 -18.17 -6.31
CA ALA A 133 -17.80 -18.36 -7.72
C ALA A 133 -18.39 -19.76 -7.97
N ALA A 134 -17.80 -20.81 -7.38
CA ALA A 134 -18.29 -22.18 -7.51
C ALA A 134 -19.66 -22.39 -6.86
N TRP A 135 -19.94 -21.74 -5.73
CA TRP A 135 -21.28 -21.73 -5.13
C TRP A 135 -22.27 -20.90 -5.97
N GLY A 136 -21.81 -19.82 -6.61
CA GLY A 136 -22.62 -19.07 -7.58
C GLY A 136 -23.04 -19.91 -8.79
N ILE A 137 -22.13 -20.72 -9.32
CA ILE A 137 -22.38 -21.71 -10.39
C ILE A 137 -23.40 -22.76 -9.94
N GLN A 138 -23.23 -23.30 -8.72
CA GLN A 138 -24.13 -24.27 -8.11
C GLN A 138 -25.55 -23.70 -7.93
N LEU A 139 -25.68 -22.45 -7.46
CA LEU A 139 -26.95 -21.73 -7.31
C LEU A 139 -27.63 -21.35 -8.64
N ASP A 140 -26.89 -21.37 -9.76
CA ASP A 140 -27.46 -21.22 -11.10
C ASP A 140 -27.72 -22.57 -11.80
N GLY A 141 -27.37 -23.70 -11.16
CA GLY A 141 -27.49 -25.04 -11.74
C GLY A 141 -26.62 -25.29 -12.99
N LYS A 142 -25.55 -24.52 -13.18
CA LYS A 142 -24.69 -24.59 -14.38
C LYS A 142 -23.62 -25.69 -14.26
N PRO A 143 -23.17 -26.28 -15.38
CA PRO A 143 -22.17 -27.36 -15.38
C PRO A 143 -20.72 -26.89 -15.20
N ASN A 144 -20.48 -25.58 -15.08
CA ASN A 144 -19.14 -25.00 -15.06
C ASN A 144 -18.29 -25.51 -13.89
N VAL A 145 -16.97 -25.51 -14.09
CA VAL A 145 -15.97 -25.83 -13.07
C VAL A 145 -15.16 -24.59 -12.73
N VAL A 146 -14.71 -24.52 -11.46
CA VAL A 146 -13.74 -23.52 -11.02
C VAL A 146 -12.38 -24.17 -10.76
N TYR A 147 -11.38 -23.80 -11.55
CA TYR A 147 -9.98 -24.09 -11.28
C TYR A 147 -9.43 -23.07 -10.27
N ALA A 148 -8.74 -23.54 -9.23
CA ALA A 148 -8.06 -22.70 -8.25
C ALA A 148 -6.72 -23.31 -7.85
N SER A 149 -5.65 -22.53 -7.85
CA SER A 149 -4.28 -23.05 -7.67
C SER A 149 -3.42 -22.21 -6.75
N LEU A 150 -2.36 -22.80 -6.20
CA LEU A 150 -1.45 -22.15 -5.25
C LEU A 150 -0.10 -22.87 -5.13
N GLY A 151 0.90 -22.19 -4.59
CA GLY A 151 2.12 -22.85 -4.08
C GLY A 151 1.84 -23.66 -2.81
N GLU A 152 2.64 -24.70 -2.59
CA GLU A 152 2.64 -25.54 -1.38
C GLU A 152 2.91 -24.74 -0.09
N ALA A 153 3.72 -23.69 -0.18
CA ALA A 153 3.99 -22.76 0.91
C ALA A 153 2.71 -21.98 1.31
N SER A 154 1.92 -21.61 0.30
CA SER A 154 0.66 -20.87 0.46
C SER A 154 -0.45 -21.72 1.08
N ALA A 155 -0.35 -23.06 0.99
CA ALA A 155 -1.27 -23.99 1.64
C ALA A 155 -1.17 -23.98 3.19
N ARG A 156 -0.29 -23.15 3.76
CA ARG A 156 -0.22 -22.89 5.21
C ARG A 156 -1.08 -21.72 5.69
N GLN A 157 -1.69 -20.96 4.78
CA GLN A 157 -2.58 -19.83 5.13
C GLN A 157 -3.94 -20.32 5.65
N GLY A 158 -4.59 -19.55 6.53
CA GLY A 158 -5.92 -19.89 7.08
C GLY A 158 -6.97 -20.09 6.00
N ASP A 159 -7.05 -19.12 5.06
CA ASP A 159 -7.95 -19.12 3.90
C ASP A 159 -7.89 -20.41 3.05
N PHE A 160 -6.76 -21.12 3.02
CA PHE A 160 -6.65 -22.41 2.32
C PHE A 160 -7.46 -23.51 3.03
N TYR A 161 -7.31 -23.65 4.35
CA TYR A 161 -8.05 -24.65 5.11
C TYR A 161 -9.55 -24.34 5.13
N GLU A 162 -9.90 -23.06 5.29
CA GLU A 162 -11.27 -22.59 5.18
C GLU A 162 -11.89 -22.92 3.80
N ALA A 163 -11.18 -22.63 2.70
CA ALA A 163 -11.63 -22.96 1.35
C ALA A 163 -11.80 -24.47 1.12
N VAL A 164 -10.86 -25.30 1.57
CA VAL A 164 -10.95 -26.77 1.45
C VAL A 164 -12.13 -27.32 2.26
N CYS A 165 -12.35 -26.82 3.47
CA CYS A 165 -13.50 -27.21 4.30
C CYS A 165 -14.83 -26.83 3.65
N PHE A 166 -14.99 -25.55 3.27
CA PHE A 166 -16.24 -25.04 2.70
C PHE A 166 -16.57 -25.66 1.33
N ALA A 167 -15.55 -25.91 0.49
CA ALA A 167 -15.75 -26.59 -0.79
C ALA A 167 -16.22 -28.04 -0.62
N LYS A 168 -15.70 -28.76 0.40
CA LYS A 168 -16.17 -30.12 0.74
C LYS A 168 -17.57 -30.10 1.35
N GLU A 169 -17.84 -29.18 2.28
CA GLU A 169 -19.15 -28.99 2.93
C GLU A 169 -20.27 -28.86 1.90
N ARG A 170 -20.06 -28.04 0.87
CA ARG A 170 -21.06 -27.76 -0.18
C ARG A 170 -20.94 -28.62 -1.43
N GLN A 171 -19.98 -29.54 -1.50
CA GLN A 171 -19.68 -30.33 -2.71
C GLN A 171 -19.50 -29.46 -3.96
N LEU A 172 -18.73 -28.37 -3.84
CA LEU A 172 -18.58 -27.37 -4.91
C LEU A 172 -17.88 -27.95 -6.16
N PRO A 173 -18.26 -27.52 -7.39
CA PRO A 173 -17.64 -27.96 -8.64
C PRO A 173 -16.26 -27.30 -8.84
N MET A 174 -15.26 -27.76 -8.09
CA MET A 174 -13.92 -27.14 -8.04
C MET A 174 -12.79 -28.13 -8.26
N VAL A 175 -11.69 -27.63 -8.83
CA VAL A 175 -10.40 -28.33 -8.87
C VAL A 175 -9.34 -27.47 -8.18
N PHE A 176 -8.84 -27.94 -7.04
CA PHE A 176 -7.72 -27.34 -6.31
C PHE A 176 -6.40 -27.93 -6.79
N VAL A 177 -5.42 -27.07 -7.14
CA VAL A 177 -4.09 -27.51 -7.60
C VAL A 177 -2.98 -26.87 -6.76
N VAL A 178 -2.36 -27.66 -5.89
CA VAL A 178 -1.16 -27.26 -5.16
C VAL A 178 0.09 -27.57 -5.99
N GLN A 179 1.02 -26.62 -6.06
CA GLN A 179 2.24 -26.66 -6.86
C GLN A 179 3.45 -26.74 -5.92
N ASP A 180 4.06 -27.93 -5.83
CA ASP A 180 5.12 -28.27 -4.86
C ASP A 180 6.50 -28.27 -5.55
N ASN A 181 7.08 -27.07 -5.69
CA ASN A 181 8.49 -26.88 -6.07
C ASN A 181 9.45 -26.89 -4.85
N ARG A 182 8.91 -27.27 -3.68
CA ARG A 182 9.62 -27.55 -2.43
C ARG A 182 10.33 -26.33 -1.81
N ILE A 183 10.00 -25.09 -2.23
CA ILE A 183 10.62 -23.87 -1.69
C ILE A 183 9.67 -22.65 -1.56
N ALA A 184 9.62 -22.10 -0.34
CA ALA A 184 9.00 -20.82 -0.02
C ALA A 184 10.05 -19.70 -0.11
N ILE A 185 10.14 -19.03 -1.27
CA ILE A 185 11.19 -18.05 -1.61
C ILE A 185 12.58 -18.73 -1.57
N SER A 186 13.25 -18.71 -0.42
CA SER A 186 14.53 -19.36 -0.12
C SER A 186 14.43 -20.47 0.93
N THR A 187 13.27 -20.66 1.58
CA THR A 187 13.08 -21.61 2.68
C THR A 187 12.49 -22.93 2.16
N SER A 188 13.18 -24.06 2.38
CA SER A 188 12.67 -25.37 1.95
C SER A 188 11.38 -25.79 2.69
N THR A 189 10.42 -26.33 1.94
CA THR A 189 9.11 -26.76 2.45
C THR A 189 8.91 -28.27 2.50
N THR A 190 9.91 -29.05 2.07
CA THR A 190 9.93 -30.54 2.00
C THR A 190 9.45 -31.24 3.27
N HIS A 191 9.65 -30.61 4.43
CA HIS A 191 9.25 -31.13 5.75
C HIS A 191 8.22 -30.24 6.48
N THR A 192 7.77 -29.14 5.88
CA THR A 192 6.94 -28.11 6.53
C THR A 192 5.64 -27.77 5.79
N ASN A 193 5.41 -28.31 4.59
CA ASN A 193 4.13 -28.21 3.90
C ASN A 193 3.04 -29.09 4.56
N PRO A 194 1.73 -28.82 4.38
CA PRO A 194 0.66 -29.51 5.11
C PRO A 194 0.60 -31.02 4.89
N ILE A 195 0.94 -31.51 3.69
CA ILE A 195 1.03 -32.95 3.40
C ILE A 195 2.23 -33.59 4.11
N ALA A 196 3.39 -32.90 4.17
CA ALA A 196 4.56 -33.38 4.88
C ALA A 196 4.30 -33.50 6.39
N LEU A 197 3.66 -32.48 6.98
CA LEU A 197 3.27 -32.42 8.40
C LEU A 197 2.13 -33.38 8.78
N GLY A 198 1.41 -33.96 7.82
CA GLY A 198 0.28 -34.85 8.07
C GLY A 198 -1.01 -34.15 8.50
N VAL A 199 -1.15 -32.85 8.19
CA VAL A 199 -2.36 -32.05 8.48
C VAL A 199 -3.48 -32.35 7.47
N LEU A 200 -3.12 -32.73 6.24
CA LEU A 200 -4.04 -33.16 5.19
C LEU A 200 -3.98 -34.68 5.00
N ASP A 201 -5.13 -35.33 4.82
CA ASP A 201 -5.15 -36.73 4.41
C ASP A 201 -4.61 -36.85 2.97
N ARG A 202 -3.53 -37.62 2.84
CA ARG A 202 -2.85 -37.86 1.56
C ARG A 202 -3.67 -38.75 0.60
N SER A 203 -4.71 -39.42 1.08
CA SER A 203 -5.55 -40.29 0.24
C SER A 203 -6.36 -39.48 -0.79
N GLU A 204 -6.87 -38.32 -0.34
CA GLU A 204 -7.76 -37.42 -1.09
C GLU A 204 -7.09 -36.70 -2.27
N TRP A 205 -5.76 -36.59 -2.26
CA TRP A 205 -5.00 -35.83 -3.25
C TRP A 205 -4.48 -36.72 -4.38
N ILE A 206 -4.59 -36.25 -5.62
CA ILE A 206 -3.92 -36.82 -6.78
C ILE A 206 -2.49 -36.24 -6.79
N ARG A 207 -1.52 -36.95 -6.21
CA ARG A 207 -0.10 -36.57 -6.29
C ARG A 207 0.48 -37.03 -7.63
N VAL A 208 0.94 -36.09 -8.43
CA VAL A 208 1.40 -36.27 -9.82
C VAL A 208 2.77 -35.61 -10.03
N ASP A 209 3.60 -36.17 -10.91
CA ASP A 209 4.91 -35.61 -11.23
C ASP A 209 4.77 -34.46 -12.25
N GLY A 210 5.24 -33.26 -11.91
CA GLY A 210 5.15 -32.09 -12.79
C GLY A 210 6.09 -32.11 -14.00
N SER A 211 6.99 -33.09 -14.08
CA SER A 211 7.86 -33.32 -15.23
C SER A 211 7.22 -34.24 -16.30
N ASP A 212 6.12 -34.91 -15.96
CA ASP A 212 5.30 -35.72 -16.88
C ASP A 212 4.04 -34.95 -17.28
N VAL A 213 4.09 -34.37 -18.49
CA VAL A 213 3.02 -33.53 -19.06
C VAL A 213 1.72 -34.32 -19.26
N GLU A 214 1.79 -35.61 -19.57
CA GLU A 214 0.64 -36.44 -19.88
C GLU A 214 -0.03 -36.96 -18.60
N ALA A 215 0.75 -37.30 -17.57
CA ALA A 215 0.23 -37.61 -16.24
C ALA A 215 -0.47 -36.40 -15.60
N VAL A 216 0.06 -35.17 -15.79
CA VAL A 216 -0.59 -33.94 -15.33
C VAL A 216 -1.90 -33.67 -16.08
N ALA A 217 -1.95 -33.95 -17.39
CA ALA A 217 -3.19 -33.89 -18.16
C ALA A 217 -4.23 -34.91 -17.67
N GLU A 218 -3.85 -36.18 -17.49
CA GLU A 218 -4.74 -37.23 -16.97
C GLU A 218 -5.25 -36.91 -15.55
N ALA A 219 -4.40 -36.38 -14.67
CA ALA A 219 -4.82 -35.86 -13.36
C ALA A 219 -5.87 -34.74 -13.50
N GLY A 220 -5.68 -33.82 -14.45
CA GLY A 220 -6.64 -32.79 -14.82
C GLY A 220 -7.97 -33.37 -15.33
N ARG A 221 -7.93 -34.33 -16.25
CA ARG A 221 -9.10 -35.01 -16.83
C ARG A 221 -9.95 -35.67 -15.74
N ILE A 222 -9.32 -36.39 -14.81
CA ILE A 222 -9.97 -37.03 -13.67
C ILE A 222 -10.60 -35.99 -12.75
N ALA A 223 -9.86 -34.94 -12.39
CA ALA A 223 -10.31 -33.92 -11.44
C ALA A 223 -11.46 -33.05 -11.98
N VAL A 224 -11.33 -32.52 -13.21
CA VAL A 224 -12.40 -31.73 -13.85
C VAL A 224 -13.61 -32.62 -14.11
N GLY A 225 -13.42 -33.88 -14.55
CA GLY A 225 -14.47 -34.87 -14.70
C GLY A 225 -15.12 -35.36 -13.40
N GLN A 226 -14.57 -35.01 -12.23
CA GLN A 226 -15.21 -35.16 -10.92
C GLN A 226 -16.04 -33.94 -10.56
N ALA A 227 -15.44 -32.75 -10.63
CA ALA A 227 -16.08 -31.48 -10.33
C ALA A 227 -17.32 -31.22 -11.21
N ARG A 228 -17.16 -31.34 -12.54
CA ARG A 228 -18.22 -31.16 -13.55
C ARG A 228 -19.38 -32.15 -13.41
N ALA A 229 -19.13 -33.30 -12.79
CA ALA A 229 -20.12 -34.33 -12.54
C ALA A 229 -20.77 -34.23 -11.14
N GLY A 230 -20.58 -33.11 -10.43
CA GLY A 230 -21.19 -32.85 -9.13
C GLY A 230 -20.69 -33.75 -7.99
N ARG A 231 -19.54 -34.43 -8.16
CA ARG A 231 -18.96 -35.35 -7.15
C ARG A 231 -18.05 -34.62 -6.15
N GLY A 232 -18.40 -33.39 -5.81
CA GLY A 232 -17.62 -32.51 -4.95
C GLY A 232 -16.26 -32.08 -5.53
N PRO A 233 -15.48 -31.30 -4.75
CA PRO A 233 -14.20 -30.76 -5.20
C PRO A 233 -13.15 -31.88 -5.38
N ALA A 234 -12.28 -31.69 -6.36
CA ALA A 234 -11.11 -32.53 -6.61
C ALA A 234 -9.81 -31.81 -6.23
N PHE A 235 -8.78 -32.59 -5.86
CA PHE A 235 -7.54 -32.08 -5.28
C PHE A 235 -6.32 -32.68 -5.98
N ILE A 236 -5.46 -31.85 -6.56
CA ILE A 236 -4.21 -32.23 -7.23
C ILE A 236 -3.03 -31.64 -6.46
N TRP A 237 -1.96 -32.43 -6.30
CA TRP A 237 -0.69 -32.00 -5.72
C TRP A 237 0.44 -32.30 -6.72
N CYS A 238 0.89 -31.28 -7.43
CA CYS A 238 1.81 -31.40 -8.56
C CYS A 238 3.27 -31.16 -8.12
N ASP A 239 4.13 -32.18 -8.27
CA ASP A 239 5.57 -32.14 -7.98
C ASP A 239 6.35 -31.43 -9.12
N VAL A 240 6.24 -30.12 -9.18
CA VAL A 240 6.90 -29.23 -10.16
C VAL A 240 8.35 -28.91 -9.78
N GLU A 241 9.05 -28.16 -10.63
CA GLU A 241 10.32 -27.50 -10.32
C GLU A 241 10.19 -25.97 -10.47
N ARG A 242 11.18 -25.22 -9.97
CA ARG A 242 11.26 -23.76 -10.15
C ARG A 242 12.62 -23.41 -10.74
N PHE A 243 12.75 -23.38 -12.07
CA PHE A 243 14.06 -23.25 -12.73
C PHE A 243 14.67 -21.86 -12.63
N SER A 244 13.86 -20.82 -12.41
CA SER A 244 14.31 -19.43 -12.23
C SER A 244 14.22 -19.01 -10.76
N ASN A 245 14.80 -17.84 -10.47
CA ASN A 245 14.77 -17.21 -9.14
C ASN A 245 13.33 -16.97 -8.66
N HIS A 246 13.14 -16.66 -7.36
CA HIS A 246 11.80 -16.40 -6.82
C HIS A 246 11.08 -15.29 -7.60
N SER A 247 11.81 -14.22 -7.91
CA SER A 247 11.45 -13.10 -8.80
C SER A 247 12.74 -12.54 -9.45
N SER A 248 12.62 -11.50 -10.26
CA SER A 248 13.76 -10.76 -10.82
C SER A 248 14.58 -9.94 -9.81
N ALA A 249 14.27 -10.00 -8.51
CA ALA A 249 14.98 -9.28 -7.44
C ALA A 249 15.55 -10.25 -6.37
N ASP A 250 15.83 -11.49 -6.78
CA ASP A 250 16.28 -12.64 -5.99
C ASP A 250 17.35 -13.42 -6.79
N ASP A 251 18.19 -14.20 -6.10
CA ASP A 251 19.17 -15.11 -6.71
C ASP A 251 19.22 -16.45 -5.97
N GLN A 252 18.77 -17.51 -6.64
CA GLN A 252 18.70 -18.84 -6.01
C GLN A 252 20.06 -19.49 -5.79
N ARG A 253 21.14 -19.01 -6.42
CA ARG A 253 22.51 -19.50 -6.20
C ARG A 253 23.01 -19.23 -4.77
N MET A 254 22.37 -18.29 -4.05
CA MET A 254 22.70 -17.99 -2.65
C MET A 254 22.17 -19.06 -1.67
N TYR A 255 21.20 -19.89 -2.07
CA TYR A 255 20.50 -20.81 -1.15
C TYR A 255 20.15 -22.20 -1.73
N ARG A 256 20.45 -22.47 -3.01
CA ARG A 256 20.44 -23.80 -3.64
C ARG A 256 21.84 -24.16 -4.12
N THR A 257 22.20 -25.45 -4.12
CA THR A 257 23.53 -25.89 -4.58
C THR A 257 23.61 -26.01 -6.11
N ALA A 258 24.82 -26.01 -6.67
CA ALA A 258 25.00 -26.26 -8.10
C ALA A 258 24.44 -27.65 -8.52
N ASP A 259 24.76 -28.69 -7.75
CA ASP A 259 24.25 -30.05 -7.91
C ASP A 259 22.71 -30.12 -7.93
N GLU A 260 22.04 -29.33 -7.07
CA GLU A 260 20.59 -29.24 -7.03
C GLU A 260 20.03 -28.60 -8.30
N LEU A 261 20.61 -27.46 -8.72
CA LEU A 261 20.19 -26.73 -9.92
C LEU A 261 20.44 -27.54 -11.21
N GLU A 262 21.51 -28.33 -11.28
CA GLU A 262 21.77 -29.26 -12.39
C GLU A 262 20.81 -30.45 -12.37
N ALA A 263 20.56 -31.08 -11.21
CA ALA A 263 19.63 -32.19 -11.08
C ALA A 263 18.20 -31.81 -11.50
N MET A 264 17.77 -30.58 -11.19
CA MET A 264 16.49 -30.03 -11.65
C MET A 264 16.36 -29.98 -13.18
N GLN A 265 17.44 -29.69 -13.91
CA GLN A 265 17.38 -29.60 -15.39
C GLN A 265 17.02 -30.93 -16.07
N GLN A 266 17.22 -32.06 -15.39
CA GLN A 266 16.83 -33.40 -15.84
C GLN A 266 15.31 -33.64 -15.74
N ARG A 267 14.58 -32.78 -15.02
CA ARG A 267 13.12 -32.82 -14.83
C ARG A 267 12.38 -31.72 -15.61
N ASP A 268 12.98 -31.18 -16.66
CA ASP A 268 12.35 -30.13 -17.49
C ASP A 268 11.21 -30.71 -18.34
N PRO A 269 9.92 -30.43 -18.03
CA PRO A 269 8.79 -31.08 -18.70
C PRO A 269 8.79 -30.87 -20.20
N ILE A 270 9.31 -29.73 -20.65
CA ILE A 270 9.36 -29.37 -22.08
C ILE A 270 10.31 -30.30 -22.83
N LYS A 271 11.53 -30.49 -22.32
CA LYS A 271 12.55 -31.34 -22.95
C LYS A 271 12.10 -32.81 -22.95
N LEU A 272 11.54 -33.29 -21.84
CA LEU A 272 11.06 -34.67 -21.72
C LEU A 272 9.90 -34.95 -22.69
N PHE A 273 8.91 -34.07 -22.76
CA PHE A 273 7.77 -34.21 -23.65
C PHE A 273 8.18 -34.04 -25.14
N GLN A 274 9.09 -33.12 -25.45
CA GLN A 274 9.69 -32.96 -26.78
C GLN A 274 10.42 -34.23 -27.23
N HIS A 275 11.28 -34.82 -26.39
CA HIS A 275 11.93 -36.10 -26.67
C HIS A 275 10.93 -37.25 -26.84
N GLN A 276 9.86 -37.28 -26.05
CA GLN A 276 8.80 -38.29 -26.18
C GLN A 276 8.08 -38.18 -27.53
N LEU A 277 7.68 -36.98 -27.95
CA LEU A 277 7.04 -36.76 -29.25
C LEU A 277 7.94 -37.10 -30.44
N ILE A 278 9.26 -36.92 -30.30
CA ILE A 278 10.25 -37.34 -31.31
C ILE A 278 10.39 -38.87 -31.33
N ALA A 279 10.48 -39.52 -30.15
CA ALA A 279 10.56 -40.98 -30.05
C ALA A 279 9.30 -41.70 -30.56
N ASP A 280 8.12 -41.09 -30.35
CA ASP A 280 6.83 -41.56 -30.88
C ASP A 280 6.66 -41.27 -32.39
N GLY A 281 7.60 -40.56 -33.02
CA GLY A 281 7.56 -40.20 -34.45
C GLY A 281 6.52 -39.13 -34.82
N LEU A 282 6.07 -38.33 -33.85
CA LEU A 282 5.05 -37.29 -34.03
C LEU A 282 5.63 -35.90 -34.33
N LEU A 283 6.95 -35.74 -34.19
CA LEU A 283 7.70 -34.50 -34.36
C LEU A 283 9.12 -34.86 -34.82
N ALA A 284 9.68 -34.11 -35.78
CA ALA A 284 11.10 -34.26 -36.16
C ALA A 284 11.99 -33.23 -35.43
N GLU A 285 13.29 -33.51 -35.28
CA GLU A 285 14.23 -32.60 -34.59
C GLU A 285 14.41 -31.26 -35.32
N ASP A 286 14.45 -31.28 -36.64
CA ASP A 286 14.50 -30.09 -37.50
C ASP A 286 13.16 -29.34 -37.50
N GLU A 287 12.04 -30.06 -37.52
CA GLU A 287 10.69 -29.48 -37.35
C GLU A 287 10.55 -28.77 -35.99
N ALA A 288 11.00 -29.40 -34.89
CA ALA A 288 10.99 -28.81 -33.56
C ALA A 288 11.84 -27.53 -33.52
N THR A 289 13.08 -27.60 -34.02
CA THR A 289 14.00 -26.46 -34.08
C THR A 289 13.41 -25.29 -34.87
N ALA A 290 12.72 -25.57 -35.99
CA ALA A 290 12.05 -24.55 -36.80
C ALA A 290 10.86 -23.91 -36.07
N GLN A 291 10.02 -24.70 -35.39
CA GLN A 291 8.90 -24.19 -34.59
C GLN A 291 9.37 -23.37 -33.39
N GLU A 292 10.45 -23.79 -32.71
CA GLU A 292 11.03 -23.00 -31.61
C GLU A 292 11.54 -21.63 -32.09
N ALA A 293 12.16 -21.56 -33.27
CA ALA A 293 12.62 -20.31 -33.86
C ALA A 293 11.46 -19.39 -34.28
N GLU A 294 10.42 -19.95 -34.90
CA GLU A 294 9.17 -19.24 -35.25
C GLU A 294 8.52 -18.62 -34.00
N LEU A 295 8.31 -19.42 -32.95
CA LEU A 295 7.72 -18.96 -31.68
C LEU A 295 8.51 -17.80 -31.05
N ARG A 296 9.84 -17.85 -31.09
CA ARG A 296 10.69 -16.78 -30.53
C ARG A 296 10.51 -15.47 -31.28
N GLU A 297 10.34 -15.48 -32.60
CA GLU A 297 10.05 -14.26 -33.36
C GLU A 297 8.60 -13.79 -33.23
N GLU A 298 7.61 -14.69 -33.12
CA GLU A 298 6.23 -14.33 -32.74
C GLU A 298 6.21 -13.55 -31.41
N ILE A 299 6.87 -14.10 -30.38
CA ILE A 299 6.95 -13.49 -29.04
C ILE A 299 7.72 -12.16 -29.12
N ARG A 300 8.88 -12.11 -29.78
CA ARG A 300 9.61 -10.84 -30.00
C ARG A 300 8.76 -9.81 -30.74
N ALA A 301 7.91 -10.21 -31.70
CA ALA A 301 6.97 -9.30 -32.38
C ALA A 301 5.86 -8.82 -31.44
N ALA A 302 5.28 -9.69 -30.61
CA ALA A 302 4.27 -9.33 -29.61
C ALA A 302 4.80 -8.31 -28.59
N TYR A 303 6.01 -8.53 -28.04
CA TYR A 303 6.62 -7.59 -27.09
C TYR A 303 7.05 -6.27 -27.77
N ARG A 304 7.60 -6.30 -29.00
CA ARG A 304 7.88 -5.09 -29.81
C ARG A 304 6.60 -4.27 -30.11
N LYS A 305 5.45 -4.93 -30.27
CA LYS A 305 4.15 -4.27 -30.42
C LYS A 305 3.64 -3.71 -29.09
N ALA A 306 3.82 -4.42 -27.98
CA ALA A 306 3.34 -3.99 -26.67
C ALA A 306 4.12 -2.80 -26.10
N SER A 307 5.43 -2.72 -26.30
CA SER A 307 6.26 -1.59 -25.83
C SER A 307 5.85 -0.24 -26.43
N THR A 308 5.28 -0.24 -27.64
CA THR A 308 4.79 0.96 -28.35
C THR A 308 3.34 1.35 -28.03
N GLN A 309 2.65 0.63 -27.15
CA GLN A 309 1.30 1.02 -26.69
C GLN A 309 1.36 2.12 -25.63
N ALA A 310 0.22 2.77 -25.36
CA ALA A 310 0.12 3.86 -24.40
C ALA A 310 0.40 3.40 -22.95
N ASP A 311 1.16 4.22 -22.23
CA ASP A 311 1.35 4.08 -20.77
C ASP A 311 0.14 4.66 -20.00
N PRO A 312 -0.14 4.23 -18.76
CA PRO A 312 -1.27 4.72 -17.98
C PRO A 312 -1.17 6.22 -17.67
N LEU A 313 -2.29 6.95 -17.71
CA LEU A 313 -2.30 8.38 -17.39
C LEU A 313 -2.47 8.59 -15.88
N GLY A 314 -1.74 9.55 -15.30
CA GLY A 314 -1.80 9.84 -13.85
C GLY A 314 -3.19 10.23 -13.35
N GLU A 315 -3.97 10.94 -14.18
CA GLU A 315 -5.37 11.29 -13.94
C GLU A 315 -6.31 10.07 -13.84
N GLU A 316 -5.95 8.95 -14.48
CA GLU A 316 -6.75 7.72 -14.44
C GLU A 316 -6.58 6.96 -13.12
N CYS A 317 -5.65 7.34 -12.24
CA CYS A 317 -5.36 6.65 -10.97
C CYS A 317 -6.62 6.47 -10.09
N GLY A 318 -7.49 7.48 -10.01
CA GLY A 318 -8.74 7.42 -9.24
C GLY A 318 -9.87 6.58 -9.88
N LEU A 319 -9.76 6.22 -11.17
CA LEU A 319 -10.83 5.49 -11.86
C LEU A 319 -11.00 4.08 -11.33
N HIS A 320 -12.24 3.59 -11.36
CA HIS A 320 -12.62 2.23 -10.97
C HIS A 320 -12.45 1.88 -9.47
N LEU A 321 -12.18 2.85 -8.59
CA LEU A 321 -12.30 2.67 -7.13
C LEU A 321 -13.75 2.28 -6.75
N ILE A 322 -14.72 3.04 -7.26
CA ILE A 322 -16.16 2.74 -7.18
C ILE A 322 -16.79 2.81 -8.58
N GLY A 323 -17.92 2.14 -8.76
CA GLY A 323 -18.75 2.22 -9.95
C GLY A 323 -19.61 3.49 -9.98
N ALA A 324 -20.23 3.73 -11.13
CA ALA A 324 -21.19 4.82 -11.31
C ALA A 324 -22.42 4.64 -10.39
N VAL A 325 -22.94 5.75 -9.87
CA VAL A 325 -24.13 5.74 -8.99
C VAL A 325 -25.35 5.34 -9.81
N THR A 326 -25.84 4.13 -9.58
CA THR A 326 -27.08 3.61 -10.17
C THR A 326 -28.24 3.89 -9.22
N PRO A 327 -29.29 4.64 -9.62
CA PRO A 327 -30.48 4.82 -8.81
C PRO A 327 -31.17 3.47 -8.53
N ALA A 328 -31.43 3.17 -7.26
CA ALA A 328 -32.18 1.99 -6.89
C ALA A 328 -33.67 2.12 -7.28
N PRO A 329 -34.36 1.02 -7.63
CA PRO A 329 -35.79 1.05 -7.95
C PRO A 329 -36.63 1.41 -6.71
N PRO A 330 -37.88 1.91 -6.87
CA PRO A 330 -38.75 2.22 -5.74
C PRO A 330 -39.01 0.99 -4.85
N ALA A 331 -38.73 1.12 -3.55
CA ALA A 331 -38.85 0.03 -2.59
C ALA A 331 -40.32 -0.29 -2.27
N LYS A 332 -40.76 -1.53 -2.49
CA LYS A 332 -42.13 -1.98 -2.14
C LYS A 332 -42.26 -2.42 -0.67
N ILE A 333 -41.50 -1.80 0.22
CA ILE A 333 -41.42 -2.15 1.64
C ILE A 333 -42.42 -1.31 2.42
N LYS A 334 -43.25 -1.96 3.25
CA LYS A 334 -44.23 -1.30 4.13
C LYS A 334 -43.87 -1.50 5.60
N LEU A 335 -43.63 -0.41 6.30
CA LEU A 335 -43.41 -0.40 7.74
C LEU A 335 -44.72 -0.02 8.46
N GLU A 336 -44.76 -0.29 9.77
CA GLU A 336 -45.77 0.30 10.64
C GLU A 336 -45.41 1.75 10.98
N LYS A 337 -46.30 2.51 11.61
CA LYS A 337 -46.06 3.93 11.94
C LYS A 337 -44.95 4.11 12.99
N SER A 338 -44.73 3.07 13.77
CA SER A 338 -43.69 2.90 14.78
C SER A 338 -43.21 1.46 14.65
N CYS A 339 -41.91 1.22 14.66
CA CYS A 339 -41.33 -0.13 14.71
C CYS A 339 -39.87 -0.06 15.16
N ARG A 340 -39.24 -1.21 15.41
CA ARG A 340 -37.81 -1.26 15.71
C ARG A 340 -37.00 -1.35 14.42
N MET A 341 -35.73 -0.95 14.46
CA MET A 341 -34.87 -1.03 13.28
C MET A 341 -34.73 -2.48 12.78
N LEU A 342 -34.68 -3.47 13.69
CA LEU A 342 -34.61 -4.89 13.32
C LEU A 342 -35.84 -5.36 12.53
N ASP A 343 -37.04 -4.84 12.82
CA ASP A 343 -38.27 -5.20 12.12
C ASP A 343 -38.27 -4.65 10.68
N ALA A 344 -37.72 -3.44 10.51
CA ALA A 344 -37.59 -2.79 9.21
C ALA A 344 -36.52 -3.46 8.32
N VAL A 345 -35.38 -3.86 8.89
CA VAL A 345 -34.34 -4.64 8.19
C VAL A 345 -34.89 -6.01 7.78
N ASN A 346 -35.59 -6.73 8.67
CA ASN A 346 -36.20 -8.03 8.33
C ASN A 346 -37.20 -7.92 7.16
N ARG A 347 -38.08 -6.91 7.18
CA ARG A 347 -39.00 -6.64 6.05
C ARG A 347 -38.26 -6.28 4.76
N THR A 348 -37.12 -5.59 4.86
CA THR A 348 -36.26 -5.25 3.72
C THR A 348 -35.63 -6.51 3.11
N PHE A 349 -35.11 -7.41 3.93
CA PHE A 349 -34.55 -8.69 3.47
C PHE A 349 -35.60 -9.61 2.84
N HIS A 350 -36.80 -9.71 3.44
CA HIS A 350 -37.91 -10.46 2.85
C HIS A 350 -38.30 -9.92 1.48
N ALA A 351 -38.39 -8.58 1.35
CA ALA A 351 -38.72 -7.91 0.09
C ALA A 351 -37.59 -7.97 -0.95
N ALA A 352 -36.32 -8.07 -0.53
CA ALA A 352 -35.18 -8.30 -1.42
C ALA A 352 -35.18 -9.73 -1.95
N LEU A 353 -35.42 -10.73 -1.10
CA LEU A 353 -35.50 -12.15 -1.47
C LEU A 353 -36.61 -12.42 -2.52
N ASP A 354 -37.68 -11.62 -2.52
CA ASP A 354 -38.78 -11.66 -3.50
C ASP A 354 -38.49 -10.92 -4.82
N GLN A 355 -37.62 -9.91 -4.83
CA GLN A 355 -37.49 -8.94 -5.94
C GLN A 355 -36.09 -8.85 -6.57
N VAL A 356 -35.08 -9.43 -5.92
CA VAL A 356 -33.69 -9.50 -6.39
C VAL A 356 -33.32 -10.98 -6.46
N PRO A 357 -33.53 -11.67 -7.61
CA PRO A 357 -33.22 -13.09 -7.75
C PRO A 357 -31.77 -13.44 -7.40
N GLU A 358 -30.85 -12.50 -7.63
CA GLU A 358 -29.42 -12.63 -7.40
C GLU A 358 -29.03 -12.55 -5.92
N VAL A 359 -29.93 -12.15 -5.00
CA VAL A 359 -29.59 -11.96 -3.59
C VAL A 359 -29.30 -13.29 -2.89
N VAL A 360 -28.27 -13.31 -2.06
CA VAL A 360 -27.89 -14.45 -1.22
C VAL A 360 -27.58 -13.93 0.18
N PHE A 361 -28.14 -14.57 1.21
CA PHE A 361 -27.88 -14.32 2.62
C PHE A 361 -27.04 -15.46 3.20
N PHE A 362 -25.97 -15.10 3.91
CA PHE A 362 -25.03 -16.02 4.54
C PHE A 362 -24.45 -15.38 5.79
N GLY A 363 -24.24 -16.18 6.84
CA GLY A 363 -23.68 -15.71 8.10
C GLY A 363 -23.97 -16.65 9.25
N GLN A 364 -23.44 -16.34 10.42
CA GLN A 364 -23.54 -17.20 11.59
C GLN A 364 -24.94 -17.13 12.19
N ASP A 365 -25.58 -18.28 12.41
CA ASP A 365 -26.92 -18.40 13.00
C ASP A 365 -28.09 -17.73 12.23
N ILE A 366 -27.89 -17.27 10.99
CA ILE A 366 -28.93 -16.56 10.21
C ILE A 366 -30.14 -17.43 9.82
N ALA A 367 -30.02 -18.75 9.89
CA ALA A 367 -31.11 -19.66 9.55
C ALA A 367 -32.17 -19.80 10.66
N ASP A 368 -33.38 -20.13 10.24
CA ASP A 368 -34.49 -20.49 11.11
C ASP A 368 -34.20 -21.81 11.88
N PRO A 369 -34.72 -21.98 13.11
CA PRO A 369 -35.71 -21.13 13.79
C PRO A 369 -35.13 -19.90 14.51
N LYS A 370 -33.81 -19.63 14.41
CA LYS A 370 -33.16 -18.51 15.10
C LYS A 370 -33.29 -17.20 14.33
N GLY A 371 -32.84 -17.16 13.07
CA GLY A 371 -32.93 -15.96 12.22
C GLY A 371 -31.92 -14.88 12.56
N GLY A 372 -30.68 -15.27 12.92
CA GLY A 372 -29.61 -14.39 13.39
C GLY A 372 -29.74 -14.07 14.88
N VAL A 373 -28.66 -13.59 15.51
CA VAL A 373 -28.66 -13.24 16.95
C VAL A 373 -29.72 -12.18 17.28
N PHE A 374 -29.99 -11.28 16.35
CA PHE A 374 -30.94 -10.17 16.50
C PHE A 374 -32.28 -10.38 15.77
N ASN A 375 -32.60 -11.61 15.33
CA ASN A 375 -33.80 -11.95 14.54
C ASN A 375 -33.90 -11.25 13.16
N LEU A 376 -32.81 -10.63 12.65
CA LEU A 376 -32.80 -9.85 11.39
C LEU A 376 -33.19 -10.69 10.16
N THR A 377 -32.76 -11.94 10.10
CA THR A 377 -32.93 -12.87 8.97
C THR A 377 -34.06 -13.88 9.18
N LYS A 378 -34.86 -13.69 10.23
CA LYS A 378 -35.96 -14.59 10.61
C LYS A 378 -36.98 -14.80 9.49
N GLY A 379 -37.30 -16.06 9.23
CA GLY A 379 -38.20 -16.53 8.18
C GLY A 379 -37.58 -16.59 6.78
N LEU A 380 -36.35 -16.12 6.56
CA LEU A 380 -35.74 -16.13 5.22
C LEU A 380 -35.40 -17.55 4.78
N SER A 381 -34.76 -18.38 5.63
CA SER A 381 -34.39 -19.75 5.24
C SER A 381 -35.61 -20.69 5.18
N THR A 382 -36.67 -20.40 5.94
CA THR A 382 -37.97 -21.09 5.80
C THR A 382 -38.64 -20.78 4.45
N LYS A 383 -38.37 -19.59 3.89
CA LYS A 383 -38.90 -19.11 2.62
C LYS A 383 -38.04 -19.53 1.42
N ASP A 384 -36.73 -19.57 1.60
CA ASP A 384 -35.73 -19.96 0.59
C ASP A 384 -34.48 -20.58 1.27
N PRO A 385 -34.44 -21.92 1.41
CA PRO A 385 -33.35 -22.62 2.11
C PRO A 385 -32.07 -22.77 1.26
N GLU A 386 -32.05 -22.28 0.02
CA GLU A 386 -30.88 -22.30 -0.85
C GLU A 386 -30.16 -20.95 -0.83
N ARG A 387 -30.91 -19.84 -0.86
CA ARG A 387 -30.39 -18.47 -0.84
C ARG A 387 -30.29 -17.85 0.55
N ALA A 388 -30.80 -18.46 1.62
CA ALA A 388 -30.59 -18.01 2.99
C ALA A 388 -30.12 -19.15 3.90
N VAL A 389 -28.81 -19.20 4.19
CA VAL A 389 -28.15 -20.36 4.81
C VAL A 389 -27.09 -19.97 5.84
N ASN A 390 -26.92 -20.79 6.89
CA ASN A 390 -25.86 -20.58 7.88
C ASN A 390 -24.46 -20.70 7.24
N SER A 391 -23.52 -19.92 7.77
CA SER A 391 -22.08 -20.08 7.55
C SER A 391 -21.43 -20.97 8.61
N PRO A 392 -20.23 -21.50 8.36
CA PRO A 392 -19.33 -21.91 9.45
C PRO A 392 -18.96 -20.70 10.33
N LEU A 393 -18.38 -21.00 11.49
CA LEU A 393 -17.82 -20.02 12.43
C LEU A 393 -16.44 -19.53 11.93
N ALA A 394 -16.43 -18.85 10.78
CA ALA A 394 -15.21 -18.37 10.13
C ALA A 394 -15.48 -17.13 9.26
N GLU A 395 -14.98 -15.97 9.66
CA GLU A 395 -15.29 -14.68 9.03
C GLU A 395 -14.52 -14.45 7.72
N SER A 396 -13.34 -15.05 7.55
CA SER A 396 -12.65 -15.04 6.24
C SER A 396 -13.49 -15.77 5.20
N THR A 397 -14.05 -16.94 5.53
CA THR A 397 -15.01 -17.67 4.68
C THR A 397 -16.17 -16.79 4.27
N ILE A 398 -16.87 -16.15 5.22
CA ILE A 398 -18.01 -15.26 4.93
C ILE A 398 -17.59 -14.17 3.92
N MET A 399 -16.50 -13.45 4.20
CA MET A 399 -16.10 -12.30 3.39
C MET A 399 -15.51 -12.69 2.03
N GLY A 400 -14.66 -13.72 1.96
CA GLY A 400 -14.06 -14.18 0.70
C GLY A 400 -15.08 -14.82 -0.25
N VAL A 401 -15.99 -15.65 0.29
CA VAL A 401 -17.10 -16.24 -0.49
C VAL A 401 -18.04 -15.16 -1.03
N SER A 402 -18.26 -14.06 -0.30
CA SER A 402 -19.03 -12.92 -0.79
C SER A 402 -18.38 -12.28 -2.03
N VAL A 403 -17.06 -12.08 -2.04
CA VAL A 403 -16.35 -11.54 -3.23
C VAL A 403 -16.47 -12.48 -4.42
N GLY A 404 -16.39 -13.79 -4.19
CA GLY A 404 -16.57 -14.80 -5.24
C GLY A 404 -17.95 -14.74 -5.89
N LEU A 405 -19.00 -14.79 -5.07
CA LEU A 405 -20.40 -14.70 -5.53
C LEU A 405 -20.67 -13.38 -6.27
N ALA A 406 -20.21 -12.26 -5.72
CA ALA A 406 -20.39 -10.93 -6.30
C ALA A 406 -19.67 -10.76 -7.64
N SER A 407 -18.43 -11.26 -7.75
CA SER A 407 -17.64 -11.17 -8.98
C SER A 407 -18.07 -12.20 -10.04
N TYR A 408 -18.69 -13.31 -9.65
CA TYR A 408 -19.41 -14.20 -10.56
C TYR A 408 -20.64 -13.51 -11.16
N GLY A 409 -21.55 -13.00 -10.31
CA GLY A 409 -22.75 -12.25 -10.73
C GLY A 409 -23.94 -12.25 -9.76
N LYS A 410 -23.79 -12.78 -8.53
CA LYS A 410 -24.82 -12.71 -7.48
C LYS A 410 -24.71 -11.37 -6.71
N ARG A 411 -25.63 -11.13 -5.76
CA ARG A 411 -25.68 -9.95 -4.88
C ARG A 411 -25.67 -10.36 -3.39
N PRO A 412 -24.52 -10.70 -2.80
CA PRO A 412 -24.45 -11.12 -1.40
C PRO A 412 -24.93 -10.03 -0.43
N CYS A 413 -25.65 -10.44 0.62
CA CYS A 413 -26.02 -9.63 1.77
C CYS A 413 -25.73 -10.42 3.05
N PHE A 414 -24.48 -10.33 3.52
CA PHE A 414 -23.91 -11.29 4.47
C PHE A 414 -23.72 -10.67 5.87
N GLU A 415 -23.95 -11.48 6.91
CA GLU A 415 -23.87 -11.09 8.32
C GLU A 415 -22.49 -11.43 8.91
N ILE A 416 -21.83 -10.44 9.49
CA ILE A 416 -20.80 -10.65 10.52
C ILE A 416 -21.49 -10.39 11.86
N GLN A 417 -21.46 -11.36 12.77
CA GLN A 417 -22.38 -11.40 13.92
C GLN A 417 -22.28 -10.19 14.86
N PHE A 418 -21.06 -9.65 15.02
CA PHE A 418 -20.74 -8.37 15.66
C PHE A 418 -19.53 -7.76 14.94
N VAL A 419 -19.47 -6.43 14.80
CA VAL A 419 -18.37 -5.74 14.10
C VAL A 419 -16.99 -6.08 14.70
N ASP A 420 -16.95 -6.30 16.01
CA ASP A 420 -15.77 -6.69 16.79
C ASP A 420 -15.12 -8.00 16.30
N PHE A 421 -15.86 -8.87 15.59
CA PHE A 421 -15.38 -10.15 15.05
C PHE A 421 -14.93 -10.09 13.58
N ILE A 422 -14.97 -8.94 12.90
CA ILE A 422 -14.66 -8.86 11.45
C ILE A 422 -13.17 -9.12 11.12
N TYR A 423 -12.28 -9.05 12.11
CA TYR A 423 -10.83 -9.03 11.91
C TYR A 423 -10.21 -10.24 11.20
N PRO A 424 -10.67 -11.51 11.37
CA PRO A 424 -10.17 -12.63 10.57
C PRO A 424 -10.47 -12.45 9.08
N GLY A 425 -11.63 -11.89 8.74
CA GLY A 425 -12.01 -11.53 7.37
C GLY A 425 -11.41 -10.22 6.86
N TRP A 426 -10.64 -9.48 7.67
CA TRP A 426 -10.00 -8.22 7.27
C TRP A 426 -9.08 -8.39 6.05
N ASN A 427 -8.42 -9.54 5.95
CA ASN A 427 -7.61 -9.89 4.78
C ASN A 427 -8.46 -9.91 3.49
N GLN A 428 -9.64 -10.54 3.52
CA GLN A 428 -10.57 -10.56 2.40
C GLN A 428 -11.16 -9.16 2.11
N LEU A 429 -11.33 -8.32 3.14
CA LEU A 429 -11.74 -6.93 2.99
C LEU A 429 -10.73 -6.11 2.17
N VAL A 430 -9.46 -6.04 2.59
CA VAL A 430 -8.45 -5.19 1.93
C VAL A 430 -7.86 -5.82 0.69
N SER A 431 -7.52 -7.11 0.75
CA SER A 431 -6.81 -7.82 -0.33
C SER A 431 -7.73 -8.21 -1.49
N ASN A 432 -9.05 -8.17 -1.33
CA ASN A 432 -10.02 -8.59 -2.35
C ASN A 432 -11.18 -7.62 -2.53
N MET A 433 -12.02 -7.46 -1.51
CA MET A 433 -13.29 -6.75 -1.59
C MET A 433 -13.11 -5.29 -2.06
N ALA A 434 -12.21 -4.56 -1.40
CA ALA A 434 -11.86 -3.17 -1.72
C ALA A 434 -11.22 -2.99 -3.12
N THR A 435 -10.32 -3.90 -3.50
CA THR A 435 -9.37 -3.64 -4.60
C THR A 435 -9.71 -4.34 -5.91
N LEU A 436 -10.60 -5.34 -5.95
CA LEU A 436 -10.87 -6.16 -7.14
C LEU A 436 -11.26 -5.33 -8.38
N ARG A 437 -12.14 -4.32 -8.23
CA ARG A 437 -12.52 -3.47 -9.37
C ARG A 437 -11.36 -2.58 -9.82
N TRP A 438 -10.66 -1.94 -8.88
CA TRP A 438 -9.58 -1.02 -9.20
C TRP A 438 -8.40 -1.73 -9.87
N ARG A 439 -7.95 -2.86 -9.32
CA ARG A 439 -6.79 -3.63 -9.83
C ARG A 439 -7.04 -4.36 -11.15
N SER A 440 -8.30 -4.46 -11.58
CA SER A 440 -8.70 -5.08 -12.85
C SER A 440 -9.20 -4.06 -13.88
N PHE A 441 -8.94 -2.75 -13.66
CA PHE A 441 -9.37 -1.66 -14.54
C PHE A 441 -10.87 -1.70 -14.87
N GLY A 442 -11.69 -2.09 -13.88
CA GLY A 442 -13.14 -2.24 -14.04
C GLY A 442 -13.63 -3.53 -14.70
N GLN A 443 -12.76 -4.43 -15.17
CA GLN A 443 -13.17 -5.70 -15.80
C GLN A 443 -13.89 -6.64 -14.84
N TRP A 444 -13.50 -6.65 -13.55
CA TRP A 444 -14.20 -7.36 -12.48
C TRP A 444 -14.92 -6.39 -11.56
N GLN A 445 -16.03 -6.83 -10.96
CA GLN A 445 -16.85 -6.03 -10.05
C GLN A 445 -17.13 -6.79 -8.75
N CYS A 446 -17.61 -6.08 -7.73
CA CYS A 446 -17.82 -6.62 -6.38
C CYS A 446 -19.12 -6.09 -5.73
N PRO A 447 -20.30 -6.27 -6.36
CA PRO A 447 -21.59 -5.81 -5.82
C PRO A 447 -22.04 -6.67 -4.64
N LEU A 448 -21.73 -6.24 -3.41
CA LEU A 448 -22.09 -6.95 -2.18
C LEU A 448 -22.37 -6.01 -1.01
N VAL A 449 -23.14 -6.52 -0.06
CA VAL A 449 -23.38 -5.90 1.24
C VAL A 449 -22.83 -6.81 2.33
N ILE A 450 -21.96 -6.27 3.18
CA ILE A 450 -21.68 -6.84 4.51
C ILE A 450 -22.45 -6.00 5.51
N TYR A 451 -23.09 -6.64 6.50
CA TYR A 451 -23.66 -5.91 7.62
C TYR A 451 -23.22 -6.52 8.95
N ALA A 452 -23.06 -5.67 9.96
CA ALA A 452 -22.57 -6.04 11.27
C ALA A 452 -23.22 -5.21 12.38
N PRO A 453 -23.80 -5.82 13.41
CA PRO A 453 -24.19 -5.13 14.65
C PRO A 453 -22.99 -4.47 15.34
N CYS A 454 -23.10 -3.20 15.71
CA CYS A 454 -22.01 -2.37 16.27
C CYS A 454 -22.45 -1.55 17.50
N GLY A 455 -21.47 -0.93 18.17
CA GLY A 455 -21.66 0.07 19.22
C GLY A 455 -22.06 -0.46 20.59
N GLY A 456 -21.85 0.33 21.63
CA GLY A 456 -22.18 0.05 23.03
C GLY A 456 -23.58 0.55 23.41
N TYR A 457 -23.64 1.29 24.53
CA TYR A 457 -24.88 1.68 25.23
C TYR A 457 -25.76 0.49 25.67
N LEU A 458 -25.17 -0.71 25.72
CA LEU A 458 -25.83 -1.96 26.08
C LEU A 458 -24.93 -2.71 27.06
N PRO A 459 -25.00 -2.37 28.37
CA PRO A 459 -23.97 -2.75 29.32
C PRO A 459 -23.72 -4.25 29.44
N GLY A 460 -22.44 -4.61 29.36
CA GLY A 460 -21.96 -5.99 29.43
C GLY A 460 -21.46 -6.56 28.10
N GLY A 461 -21.58 -5.82 26.99
CA GLY A 461 -20.96 -6.20 25.70
C GLY A 461 -19.43 -6.20 25.75
N ALA A 462 -18.85 -5.23 26.47
CA ALA A 462 -17.41 -5.11 26.74
C ALA A 462 -16.54 -5.01 25.47
N LEU A 463 -15.28 -5.47 25.57
CA LEU A 463 -14.24 -5.35 24.53
C LEU A 463 -14.68 -5.85 23.15
N TRP A 464 -15.52 -6.88 23.10
CA TRP A 464 -15.78 -7.70 21.91
C TRP A 464 -17.25 -7.70 21.44
N HIS A 465 -18.09 -6.82 21.99
CA HIS A 465 -19.46 -6.61 21.50
C HIS A 465 -19.91 -5.15 21.65
N SER A 466 -19.00 -4.18 21.66
CA SER A 466 -19.33 -2.77 21.93
C SER A 466 -18.47 -1.75 21.17
N GLN A 467 -17.60 -2.14 20.22
CA GLN A 467 -16.93 -1.14 19.37
C GLN A 467 -17.88 -0.66 18.25
N SER A 468 -17.76 0.60 17.83
CA SER A 468 -18.46 1.12 16.65
C SER A 468 -17.61 0.92 15.39
N GLY A 469 -16.37 1.44 15.40
CA GLY A 469 -15.30 1.06 14.48
C GLY A 469 -15.40 1.59 13.04
N GLU A 470 -16.35 2.47 12.74
CA GLU A 470 -16.60 3.01 11.41
C GLU A 470 -15.36 3.64 10.76
N ALA A 471 -14.50 4.28 11.55
CA ALA A 471 -13.27 4.91 11.05
C ALA A 471 -12.28 3.89 10.48
N SER A 472 -12.27 2.65 11.00
CA SER A 472 -11.39 1.59 10.51
C SER A 472 -11.70 1.19 9.08
N PHE A 473 -12.98 1.24 8.67
CA PHE A 473 -13.44 0.93 7.31
C PHE A 473 -13.40 2.15 6.40
N ALA A 474 -13.77 3.34 6.89
CA ALA A 474 -13.89 4.56 6.09
C ALA A 474 -12.59 4.98 5.38
N ARG A 475 -11.44 4.61 5.97
CA ARG A 475 -10.09 4.80 5.40
C ARG A 475 -9.69 3.81 4.30
N VAL A 476 -10.52 2.81 3.96
CA VAL A 476 -10.22 1.79 2.95
C VAL A 476 -10.84 2.19 1.59
N PRO A 477 -10.03 2.52 0.56
CA PRO A 477 -10.55 2.93 -0.74
C PRO A 477 -11.38 1.82 -1.42
N GLY A 478 -12.44 2.21 -2.13
CA GLY A 478 -13.31 1.28 -2.88
C GLY A 478 -14.43 0.62 -2.08
N ILE A 479 -14.51 0.86 -0.77
CA ILE A 479 -15.61 0.41 0.10
C ILE A 479 -16.52 1.60 0.45
N ARG A 480 -17.83 1.37 0.50
CA ARG A 480 -18.80 2.29 1.12
C ARG A 480 -19.12 1.88 2.55
N VAL A 481 -19.34 2.84 3.44
CA VAL A 481 -19.61 2.62 4.87
C VAL A 481 -20.79 3.49 5.31
N VAL A 482 -21.83 2.89 5.87
CA VAL A 482 -23.04 3.58 6.33
C VAL A 482 -23.50 3.09 7.71
N VAL A 483 -24.14 3.98 8.46
CA VAL A 483 -24.60 3.79 9.84
C VAL A 483 -26.01 4.37 9.96
N PRO A 484 -27.09 3.56 9.88
CA PRO A 484 -28.46 4.05 9.98
C PRO A 484 -28.82 4.45 11.41
N SER A 485 -29.60 5.53 11.53
CA SER A 485 -30.03 6.09 12.81
C SER A 485 -31.52 5.89 13.10
N THR A 486 -32.31 5.36 12.15
CA THR A 486 -33.74 5.02 12.34
C THR A 486 -34.16 3.77 11.55
N PRO A 487 -35.34 3.17 11.81
CA PRO A 487 -35.86 2.05 11.01
C PRO A 487 -36.05 2.39 9.53
N GLY A 488 -36.44 3.64 9.24
CA GLY A 488 -36.56 4.13 7.87
C GLY A 488 -35.21 4.26 7.16
N ASP A 489 -34.19 4.79 7.84
CA ASP A 489 -32.85 4.90 7.28
C ASP A 489 -32.23 3.53 7.01
N ALA A 490 -32.36 2.58 7.94
CA ALA A 490 -31.85 1.22 7.76
C ALA A 490 -32.46 0.54 6.52
N ALA A 491 -33.80 0.55 6.40
CA ALA A 491 -34.48 -0.06 5.27
C ALA A 491 -34.11 0.61 3.93
N GLY A 492 -34.06 1.95 3.89
CA GLY A 492 -33.74 2.70 2.67
C GLY A 492 -32.28 2.56 2.24
N LEU A 493 -31.33 2.49 3.17
CA LEU A 493 -29.91 2.29 2.90
C LEU A 493 -29.60 0.85 2.47
N PHE A 494 -30.15 -0.18 3.15
CA PHE A 494 -30.04 -1.57 2.70
C PHE A 494 -30.59 -1.74 1.29
N TRP A 495 -31.76 -1.18 1.00
CA TRP A 495 -32.36 -1.28 -0.32
C TRP A 495 -31.50 -0.64 -1.41
N THR A 496 -30.89 0.53 -1.17
CA THR A 496 -29.94 1.13 -2.11
C THR A 496 -28.67 0.28 -2.27
N ALA A 497 -28.08 -0.19 -1.17
CA ALA A 497 -26.85 -1.00 -1.19
C ALA A 497 -27.04 -2.32 -1.97
N LEU A 498 -28.17 -3.01 -1.74
CA LEU A 498 -28.55 -4.25 -2.43
C LEU A 498 -28.69 -4.09 -3.94
N HIS A 499 -29.03 -2.89 -4.45
CA HIS A 499 -29.14 -2.59 -5.88
C HIS A 499 -27.88 -1.93 -6.46
N GLY A 500 -26.99 -1.39 -5.61
CA GLY A 500 -25.73 -0.77 -6.00
C GLY A 500 -24.74 -1.73 -6.68
N GLY A 501 -23.63 -1.17 -7.18
CA GLY A 501 -22.57 -1.94 -7.84
C GLY A 501 -21.39 -2.32 -6.96
N ASP A 502 -21.34 -1.87 -5.70
CA ASP A 502 -20.08 -1.71 -4.94
C ASP A 502 -20.14 -2.33 -3.55
N PRO A 503 -19.00 -2.76 -2.98
CA PRO A 503 -18.93 -3.24 -1.61
C PRO A 503 -19.45 -2.18 -0.63
N THR A 504 -20.49 -2.53 0.13
CA THR A 504 -21.08 -1.63 1.11
C THR A 504 -21.12 -2.32 2.48
N ILE A 505 -20.55 -1.67 3.49
CA ILE A 505 -20.59 -2.09 4.89
C ILE A 505 -21.67 -1.29 5.60
N ILE A 506 -22.62 -2.00 6.23
CA ILE A 506 -23.73 -1.42 6.98
C ILE A 506 -23.57 -1.79 8.46
N LEU A 507 -23.16 -0.82 9.27
CA LEU A 507 -22.95 -1.02 10.71
C LEU A 507 -24.23 -0.66 11.45
N LEU A 508 -24.84 -1.63 12.14
CA LEU A 508 -26.15 -1.49 12.77
C LEU A 508 -26.01 -1.15 14.27
N PRO A 509 -26.36 0.07 14.72
CA PRO A 509 -26.16 0.49 16.10
C PRO A 509 -27.06 -0.29 17.06
N LYS A 510 -26.48 -1.17 17.89
CA LYS A 510 -27.22 -2.20 18.63
C LYS A 510 -28.24 -1.65 19.63
N HIS A 511 -28.01 -0.50 20.24
CA HIS A 511 -28.99 0.15 21.11
C HIS A 511 -30.24 0.56 20.31
N LEU A 512 -30.07 1.29 19.20
CA LEU A 512 -31.15 1.65 18.28
C LEU A 512 -31.81 0.46 17.56
N MET A 513 -31.17 -0.71 17.50
CA MET A 513 -31.79 -1.92 16.95
C MET A 513 -33.04 -2.37 17.73
N TRP A 514 -33.09 -2.10 19.04
CA TRP A 514 -34.19 -2.49 19.92
C TRP A 514 -35.19 -1.36 20.23
N ALA A 515 -34.79 -0.10 20.04
CA ALA A 515 -35.65 1.06 20.22
C ALA A 515 -36.86 1.02 19.28
N GLU A 516 -38.07 1.25 19.79
CA GLU A 516 -39.26 1.40 18.96
C GLU A 516 -39.39 2.88 18.56
N LEU A 517 -39.24 3.16 17.27
CA LEU A 517 -39.09 4.52 16.75
C LEU A 517 -40.11 4.80 15.63
N PRO A 518 -40.52 6.07 15.44
CA PRO A 518 -41.37 6.47 14.32
C PRO A 518 -40.76 6.05 12.97
N ALA A 519 -41.60 5.49 12.09
CA ALA A 519 -41.16 4.93 10.81
C ALA A 519 -42.09 5.34 9.64
N PRO A 520 -41.52 5.56 8.44
CA PRO A 520 -42.32 5.92 7.27
C PRO A 520 -43.10 4.69 6.76
N THR A 521 -44.42 4.84 6.56
CA THR A 521 -45.31 3.72 6.19
C THR A 521 -44.96 3.07 4.83
N ALA A 522 -44.27 3.80 3.96
CA ALA A 522 -43.58 3.28 2.79
C ALA A 522 -42.11 3.70 2.84
N VAL A 523 -41.19 2.78 2.52
CA VAL A 523 -39.75 3.08 2.48
C VAL A 523 -39.38 3.66 1.13
N GLU A 524 -38.50 4.66 1.13
CA GLU A 524 -37.84 5.17 -0.08
C GLU A 524 -36.37 4.74 -0.10
N ALA A 525 -35.79 4.61 -1.29
CA ALA A 525 -34.38 4.28 -1.44
C ALA A 525 -33.52 5.50 -1.07
N ILE A 526 -32.60 5.35 -0.12
CA ILE A 526 -31.76 6.46 0.36
C ILE A 526 -30.41 6.41 -0.35
N PRO A 527 -30.01 7.46 -1.11
CA PRO A 527 -28.71 7.51 -1.76
C PRO A 527 -27.56 7.48 -0.74
N LEU A 528 -26.58 6.61 -0.98
CA LEU A 528 -25.37 6.52 -0.14
C LEU A 528 -24.54 7.79 -0.29
N GLY A 529 -24.14 8.39 0.82
CA GLY A 529 -23.44 9.69 0.86
C GLY A 529 -24.32 10.92 1.09
N GLN A 530 -25.63 10.76 1.35
CA GLN A 530 -26.53 11.87 1.71
C GLN A 530 -26.86 11.90 3.20
N ALA A 531 -26.61 13.04 3.83
CA ALA A 531 -27.01 13.30 5.21
C ALA A 531 -28.51 13.60 5.31
N ARG A 532 -29.01 13.67 6.55
CA ARG A 532 -30.38 14.02 6.91
C ARG A 532 -30.35 15.20 7.86
N LEU A 533 -31.04 16.28 7.49
CA LEU A 533 -31.37 17.37 8.40
C LEU A 533 -32.45 16.88 9.36
N VAL A 534 -32.11 16.70 10.63
CA VAL A 534 -33.04 16.25 11.68
C VAL A 534 -33.75 17.46 12.30
N ARG A 535 -32.98 18.51 12.63
CA ARG A 535 -33.48 19.79 13.13
C ARG A 535 -32.86 20.93 12.35
N SER A 536 -33.68 21.89 11.88
CA SER A 536 -33.19 23.15 11.32
C SER A 536 -32.83 24.13 12.44
N GLY A 537 -31.75 24.89 12.26
CA GLY A 537 -31.35 25.96 13.17
C GLY A 537 -30.34 26.94 12.55
N SER A 538 -29.87 27.93 13.31
CA SER A 538 -28.95 28.98 12.84
C SER A 538 -27.81 29.30 13.81
N LEU A 539 -27.84 28.80 15.05
CA LEU A 539 -26.88 29.14 16.10
C LEU A 539 -25.57 28.34 16.01
N LEU A 540 -25.67 27.04 15.70
CA LEU A 540 -24.59 26.06 15.73
C LEU A 540 -24.93 24.86 14.82
N THR A 541 -23.94 24.32 14.12
CA THR A 541 -24.02 23.06 13.36
C THR A 541 -23.60 21.90 14.26
N LEU A 542 -24.47 20.90 14.43
CA LEU A 542 -24.19 19.68 15.16
C LEU A 542 -24.27 18.49 14.21
N VAL A 543 -23.15 17.77 14.04
CA VAL A 543 -23.05 16.60 13.15
C VAL A 543 -22.90 15.32 13.99
N THR A 544 -23.72 14.31 13.72
CA THR A 544 -23.68 13.03 14.42
C THR A 544 -24.25 11.89 13.55
N TRP A 545 -24.29 10.66 14.07
CA TRP A 545 -24.83 9.46 13.40
C TRP A 545 -25.03 8.33 14.41
N GLY A 546 -25.84 7.32 14.03
CA GLY A 546 -26.06 6.12 14.84
C GLY A 546 -26.63 6.42 16.23
N ASN A 547 -26.19 5.68 17.26
CA ASN A 547 -26.67 5.82 18.65
C ASN A 547 -26.57 7.28 19.16
N CYS A 548 -25.57 8.04 18.70
CA CYS A 548 -25.36 9.42 19.13
C CYS A 548 -26.44 10.40 18.66
N VAL A 549 -27.28 10.06 17.65
CA VAL A 549 -28.44 10.89 17.27
C VAL A 549 -29.42 11.00 18.44
N GLU A 550 -29.84 9.86 19.02
CA GLU A 550 -30.79 9.82 20.13
C GLU A 550 -30.21 10.53 21.37
N LEU A 551 -28.93 10.28 21.67
CA LEU A 551 -28.22 10.92 22.79
C LEU A 551 -28.17 12.46 22.65
N VAL A 552 -27.96 12.96 21.42
CA VAL A 552 -27.96 14.39 21.13
C VAL A 552 -29.37 14.97 21.26
N GLU A 553 -30.40 14.34 20.69
CA GLU A 553 -31.78 14.81 20.81
C GLU A 553 -32.23 14.89 22.29
N GLN A 554 -31.98 13.84 23.08
CA GLN A 554 -32.22 13.85 24.54
C GLN A 554 -31.46 14.96 25.28
N THR A 555 -30.23 15.28 24.85
CA THR A 555 -29.47 16.40 25.44
C THR A 555 -30.12 17.75 25.10
N LEU A 556 -30.58 17.93 23.86
CA LEU A 556 -31.23 19.18 23.45
C LEU A 556 -32.63 19.37 24.06
N GLU A 557 -33.30 18.28 24.42
CA GLU A 557 -34.58 18.32 25.17
C GLU A 557 -34.41 18.57 26.67
N SER A 558 -33.27 18.20 27.27
CA SER A 558 -33.02 18.35 28.71
C SER A 558 -32.44 19.71 29.12
N MET A 559 -32.00 20.54 28.17
CA MET A 559 -31.49 21.89 28.43
C MET A 559 -32.64 22.92 28.61
N ASP A 560 -32.61 23.68 29.72
CA ASP A 560 -33.57 24.76 30.02
C ASP A 560 -33.65 25.86 28.93
N SER A 561 -32.64 25.95 28.06
CA SER A 561 -32.56 26.91 26.96
C SER A 561 -32.91 26.27 25.61
N ASN A 562 -33.95 26.76 24.94
CA ASN A 562 -34.29 26.32 23.58
C ASN A 562 -33.28 26.86 22.55
N LEU A 563 -32.17 26.14 22.38
CA LEU A 563 -31.09 26.50 21.46
C LEU A 563 -31.47 26.20 20.01
N ASP A 564 -31.26 27.18 19.12
CA ASP A 564 -31.57 27.11 17.69
C ASP A 564 -30.49 26.35 16.90
N ILE A 565 -30.32 25.06 17.20
CA ILE A 565 -29.25 24.20 16.68
C ILE A 565 -29.71 23.49 15.40
N GLU A 566 -28.82 23.49 14.40
CA GLU A 566 -28.95 22.66 13.20
C GLU A 566 -28.36 21.28 13.48
N LEU A 567 -29.20 20.23 13.47
CA LEU A 567 -28.80 18.85 13.72
C LEU A 567 -28.77 18.06 12.41
N ILE A 568 -27.59 17.55 12.06
CA ILE A 568 -27.31 16.75 10.88
C ILE A 568 -26.93 15.33 11.30
N ASP A 569 -27.71 14.37 10.84
CA ASP A 569 -27.40 12.94 10.90
C ASP A 569 -26.72 12.53 9.59
N LEU A 570 -25.45 12.11 9.62
CA LEU A 570 -24.70 11.82 8.40
C LEU A 570 -25.26 10.64 7.63
N ARG A 571 -25.72 9.59 8.32
CA ARG A 571 -26.12 8.27 7.80
C ARG A 571 -25.07 7.49 7.00
N SER A 572 -24.16 8.18 6.32
CA SER A 572 -23.09 7.64 5.49
C SER A 572 -21.75 8.23 5.92
N ILE A 573 -20.76 7.36 6.13
CA ILE A 573 -19.42 7.70 6.61
C ILE A 573 -18.42 7.74 5.43
N ALA A 574 -18.58 6.83 4.48
CA ALA A 574 -17.79 6.79 3.24
C ALA A 574 -18.71 6.43 2.04
N PRO A 575 -18.92 7.34 1.07
CA PRO A 575 -18.71 8.79 1.19
C PRO A 575 -19.62 9.40 2.28
N TRP A 576 -19.29 10.62 2.72
CA TRP A 576 -20.13 11.43 3.61
C TRP A 576 -20.53 12.75 2.94
N ASP A 577 -21.59 13.38 3.44
CA ASP A 577 -22.20 14.57 2.83
C ASP A 577 -21.43 15.86 3.20
N LYS A 578 -20.29 16.05 2.52
CA LYS A 578 -19.42 17.22 2.69
C LYS A 578 -20.18 18.55 2.52
N GLU A 579 -21.06 18.62 1.53
CA GLU A 579 -21.71 19.88 1.16
C GLU A 579 -22.88 20.22 2.10
N ALA A 580 -23.64 19.25 2.62
CA ALA A 580 -24.63 19.52 3.66
C ALA A 580 -23.99 20.11 4.94
N VAL A 581 -22.86 19.54 5.38
CA VAL A 581 -22.11 20.07 6.54
C VAL A 581 -21.53 21.45 6.24
N ALA A 582 -20.96 21.65 5.05
CA ALA A 582 -20.42 22.94 4.63
C ALA A 582 -21.50 24.04 4.55
N ILE A 583 -22.67 23.76 3.96
CA ILE A 583 -23.81 24.69 3.90
C ILE A 583 -24.26 25.11 5.30
N SER A 584 -24.43 24.16 6.22
CA SER A 584 -24.80 24.46 7.61
C SER A 584 -23.71 25.30 8.30
N LEU A 585 -22.44 24.93 8.13
CA LEU A 585 -21.32 25.65 8.75
C LEU A 585 -21.16 27.09 8.21
N ARG A 586 -21.39 27.33 6.91
CA ARG A 586 -21.41 28.68 6.30
C ARG A 586 -22.47 29.59 6.94
N LYS A 587 -23.58 29.01 7.41
CA LYS A 587 -24.70 29.68 8.09
C LYS A 587 -24.44 29.92 9.58
N THR A 588 -24.06 28.88 10.32
CA THR A 588 -23.97 28.93 11.80
C THR A 588 -22.64 29.46 12.30
N GLY A 589 -21.53 29.19 11.59
CA GLY A 589 -20.16 29.53 11.99
C GLY A 589 -19.65 28.79 13.23
N ARG A 590 -20.28 27.70 13.66
CA ARG A 590 -19.82 26.84 14.78
C ARG A 590 -20.07 25.38 14.45
N LEU A 591 -19.11 24.51 14.79
CA LEU A 591 -19.20 23.07 14.55
C LEU A 591 -19.00 22.28 15.84
N LEU A 592 -20.01 21.48 16.19
CA LEU A 592 -19.92 20.38 17.14
C LEU A 592 -20.09 19.07 16.38
N ILE A 593 -19.26 18.08 16.68
CA ILE A 593 -19.41 16.71 16.20
C ILE A 593 -19.58 15.79 17.41
N VAL A 594 -20.52 14.86 17.36
CA VAL A 594 -20.72 13.84 18.40
C VAL A 594 -20.66 12.46 17.74
N GLN A 595 -19.71 11.63 18.11
CA GLN A 595 -19.46 10.31 17.52
C GLN A 595 -19.20 9.25 18.59
N GLU A 596 -19.48 7.98 18.29
CA GLU A 596 -19.29 6.89 19.26
C GLU A 596 -17.88 6.27 19.22
N ASP A 597 -17.22 6.30 18.06
CA ASP A 597 -15.87 5.74 17.90
C ASP A 597 -14.81 6.50 18.72
N ASN A 598 -13.60 5.94 18.74
CA ASN A 598 -12.39 6.58 19.30
C ASN A 598 -12.22 8.03 18.80
N ILE A 599 -11.61 8.89 19.60
CA ILE A 599 -11.27 10.25 19.16
C ILE A 599 -10.16 10.25 18.11
N SER A 600 -9.13 9.40 18.25
CA SER A 600 -7.97 9.39 17.35
C SER A 600 -8.22 8.69 16.00
N ALA A 601 -7.71 9.30 14.93
CA ALA A 601 -7.82 8.85 13.53
C ALA A 601 -9.27 8.66 13.05
N SER A 602 -10.18 9.51 13.54
CA SER A 602 -11.63 9.31 13.50
C SER A 602 -12.37 10.13 12.43
N VAL A 603 -13.63 9.77 12.20
CA VAL A 603 -14.53 10.43 11.25
C VAL A 603 -14.70 11.91 11.62
N GLY A 604 -14.85 12.24 12.89
CA GLY A 604 -14.94 13.62 13.37
C GLY A 604 -13.66 14.42 13.11
N GLN A 605 -12.48 13.82 13.27
CA GLN A 605 -11.21 14.47 12.92
C GLN A 605 -11.10 14.74 11.41
N MET A 606 -11.54 13.79 10.57
CA MET A 606 -11.64 14.00 9.11
C MET A 606 -12.59 15.15 8.76
N ILE A 607 -13.77 15.24 9.38
CA ILE A 607 -14.74 16.32 9.12
C ILE A 607 -14.14 17.69 9.50
N VAL A 608 -13.47 17.80 10.64
CA VAL A 608 -12.78 19.04 11.04
C VAL A 608 -11.68 19.41 10.05
N ALA A 609 -10.84 18.45 9.63
CA ALA A 609 -9.78 18.69 8.66
C ALA A 609 -10.33 19.16 7.31
N GLU A 610 -11.38 18.52 6.79
CA GLU A 610 -12.05 18.90 5.56
C GLU A 610 -12.62 20.33 5.64
N MET A 611 -13.43 20.59 6.67
CA MET A 611 -14.13 21.88 6.85
C MET A 611 -13.17 23.04 7.14
N CYS A 612 -11.99 22.78 7.70
CA CYS A 612 -10.94 23.79 7.87
C CYS A 612 -10.04 23.96 6.65
N SER A 613 -10.12 23.09 5.63
CA SER A 613 -9.31 23.22 4.40
C SER A 613 -9.90 24.21 3.39
N ASP A 614 -11.23 24.38 3.37
CA ASP A 614 -11.88 25.51 2.68
C ASP A 614 -11.63 26.80 3.46
N HIS A 615 -10.77 27.66 2.92
CA HIS A 615 -10.44 28.98 3.46
C HIS A 615 -11.69 29.86 3.74
N THR A 616 -12.77 29.68 2.96
CA THR A 616 -14.02 30.43 3.14
C THR A 616 -14.89 29.89 4.28
N LEU A 617 -14.75 28.61 4.64
CA LEU A 617 -15.32 28.03 5.87
C LEU A 617 -14.48 28.42 7.09
N LEU A 618 -13.15 28.29 6.98
CA LEU A 618 -12.20 28.63 8.05
C LEU A 618 -12.39 30.07 8.54
N GLN A 619 -12.52 31.03 7.62
CA GLN A 619 -12.81 32.44 7.96
C GLN A 619 -14.20 32.70 8.56
N ARG A 620 -15.13 31.73 8.50
CA ARG A 620 -16.49 31.83 9.08
C ARG A 620 -16.61 31.19 10.46
N LEU A 621 -15.57 30.50 10.93
CA LEU A 621 -15.55 29.90 12.27
C LEU A 621 -15.49 30.99 13.34
N LYS A 622 -16.58 31.12 14.09
CA LYS A 622 -16.71 31.98 15.27
C LYS A 622 -15.94 31.39 16.47
N THR A 623 -15.65 30.09 16.42
CA THR A 623 -15.05 29.27 17.46
C THR A 623 -14.31 28.09 16.82
N PRO A 624 -13.23 27.56 17.42
CA PRO A 624 -12.66 26.28 17.01
C PRO A 624 -13.72 25.15 17.05
N PRO A 625 -13.73 24.21 16.09
CA PRO A 625 -14.63 23.06 16.12
C PRO A 625 -14.40 22.18 17.35
N VAL A 626 -15.45 21.49 17.79
CA VAL A 626 -15.39 20.56 18.93
C VAL A 626 -15.86 19.17 18.50
N ILE A 627 -15.15 18.15 18.97
CA ILE A 627 -15.57 16.74 18.87
C ILE A 627 -15.86 16.26 20.30
N VAL A 628 -16.99 15.59 20.49
CA VAL A 628 -17.29 14.73 21.64
C VAL A 628 -17.27 13.29 21.14
N SER A 629 -16.47 12.45 21.78
CA SER A 629 -16.12 11.10 21.32
C SER A 629 -16.05 10.14 22.50
N LYS A 630 -15.93 8.85 22.22
CA LYS A 630 -15.28 7.93 23.16
C LYS A 630 -13.78 8.27 23.20
N ASP A 631 -13.19 8.31 24.39
CA ASP A 631 -11.73 8.43 24.54
C ASP A 631 -11.01 7.22 23.90
N ASP A 632 -9.69 7.30 23.75
CA ASP A 632 -8.84 6.21 23.22
C ASP A 632 -8.65 5.08 24.25
N VAL A 633 -9.77 4.54 24.72
CA VAL A 633 -9.91 3.48 25.73
C VAL A 633 -10.92 2.42 25.25
N HIS A 634 -10.77 1.19 25.75
CA HIS A 634 -11.70 0.10 25.43
C HIS A 634 -12.96 0.15 26.30
N VAL A 635 -14.08 -0.33 25.76
CA VAL A 635 -15.34 -0.48 26.50
C VAL A 635 -15.22 -1.61 27.54
N GLY A 636 -15.32 -1.27 28.83
CA GLY A 636 -15.22 -2.25 29.92
C GLY A 636 -16.53 -2.99 30.21
N PHE A 637 -16.43 -4.21 30.74
CA PHE A 637 -17.61 -5.06 31.05
C PHE A 637 -18.50 -4.52 32.19
N ASN A 638 -17.95 -3.74 33.12
CA ASN A 638 -18.74 -3.08 34.15
C ASN A 638 -19.39 -1.82 33.53
N PRO A 639 -20.71 -1.58 33.71
CA PRO A 639 -21.41 -0.40 33.18
C PRO A 639 -20.72 0.94 33.50
N ILE A 640 -20.04 1.04 34.65
CA ILE A 640 -19.28 2.24 35.04
C ILE A 640 -18.17 2.56 34.03
N TYR A 641 -17.47 1.55 33.49
CA TYR A 641 -16.43 1.75 32.49
C TYR A 641 -17.01 1.97 31.08
N GLU A 642 -18.14 1.35 30.74
CA GLU A 642 -18.81 1.57 29.45
C GLU A 642 -19.32 3.01 29.33
N TYR A 643 -20.06 3.51 30.33
CA TYR A 643 -20.59 4.89 30.33
C TYR A 643 -19.51 5.97 30.60
N ALA A 644 -18.42 5.64 31.30
CA ALA A 644 -17.30 6.58 31.44
C ALA A 644 -16.51 6.74 30.12
N ALA A 645 -16.48 5.70 29.28
CA ALA A 645 -15.82 5.77 27.98
C ALA A 645 -16.72 6.47 26.93
N LEU A 646 -17.89 5.90 26.64
CA LEU A 646 -18.81 6.38 25.59
C LEU A 646 -19.27 7.83 25.83
N PRO A 647 -19.59 8.62 24.79
CA PRO A 647 -20.20 9.94 24.94
C PRO A 647 -21.43 9.96 25.85
N ASP A 648 -21.62 11.08 26.57
CA ASP A 648 -22.78 11.31 27.44
C ASP A 648 -23.35 12.73 27.29
N GLN A 649 -24.57 12.94 27.82
CA GLN A 649 -25.30 14.21 27.74
C GLN A 649 -24.55 15.38 28.41
N ALA A 650 -23.78 15.14 29.49
CA ALA A 650 -23.07 16.18 30.20
C ALA A 650 -21.84 16.67 29.43
N ARG A 651 -21.11 15.77 28.76
CA ARG A 651 -20.04 16.13 27.81
C ARG A 651 -20.58 16.91 26.61
N ILE A 652 -21.75 16.55 26.09
CA ILE A 652 -22.40 17.26 24.97
C ILE A 652 -22.86 18.66 25.43
N ALA A 653 -23.54 18.79 26.57
CA ALA A 653 -23.97 20.08 27.12
C ALA A 653 -22.79 21.02 27.40
N ALA A 654 -21.72 20.53 28.04
CA ALA A 654 -20.51 21.31 28.28
C ALA A 654 -19.79 21.74 26.98
N ALA A 655 -19.84 20.92 25.93
CA ALA A 655 -19.32 21.27 24.62
C ALA A 655 -20.15 22.37 23.93
N LEU A 656 -21.49 22.34 24.06
CA LEU A 656 -22.39 23.39 23.58
C LEU A 656 -22.15 24.70 24.33
N GLU A 657 -22.07 24.68 25.67
CA GLU A 657 -21.78 25.86 26.48
C GLU A 657 -20.44 26.51 26.09
N ARG A 658 -19.39 25.72 25.89
CA ARG A 658 -18.06 26.20 25.45
C ARG A 658 -18.07 26.87 24.08
N LEU A 659 -18.89 26.35 23.15
CA LEU A 659 -19.07 26.93 21.81
C LEU A 659 -19.91 28.22 21.81
N LEU A 660 -20.70 28.46 22.85
CA LEU A 660 -21.53 29.66 22.99
C LEU A 660 -20.81 30.77 23.78
N SER A 661 -20.12 30.44 24.88
CA SER A 661 -19.46 31.41 25.76
C SER A 661 -18.34 32.21 25.09
N THR A 662 -17.51 31.55 24.28
CA THR A 662 -16.37 32.12 23.53
C THR A 662 -16.76 33.27 22.59
N THR A 663 -18.04 33.42 22.24
CA THR A 663 -18.58 34.55 21.47
C THR A 663 -18.41 35.90 22.17
N LEU A 664 -18.45 35.93 23.50
CA LEU A 664 -18.39 37.19 24.26
C LEU A 664 -17.00 37.83 24.24
N GLU A 665 -15.95 37.00 24.28
CA GLU A 665 -14.55 37.46 24.40
C GLU A 665 -13.98 37.90 23.05
N ALA A 666 -14.25 37.16 21.97
CA ALA A 666 -13.84 37.53 20.62
C ALA A 666 -14.41 38.88 20.15
N SER A 667 -15.60 39.24 20.64
CA SER A 667 -16.27 40.52 20.34
C SER A 667 -15.53 41.75 20.89
N LEU A 668 -14.53 41.57 21.77
CA LEU A 668 -13.77 42.65 22.40
C LEU A 668 -12.37 42.89 21.80
N GLN A 669 -11.93 42.08 20.82
CA GLN A 669 -10.55 42.10 20.31
C GLN A 669 -10.39 42.53 18.85
N LEU A 670 -11.50 42.78 18.13
CA LEU A 670 -11.49 43.05 16.68
C LEU A 670 -11.16 44.50 16.27
N ASP A 671 -10.86 45.39 17.22
CA ASP A 671 -10.63 46.83 16.99
C ASP A 671 -9.19 47.18 16.54
N ALA A 672 -8.37 46.19 16.18
CA ALA A 672 -6.91 46.33 16.06
C ALA A 672 -6.31 45.99 14.68
N SER A 673 -6.14 47.02 13.85
CA SER A 673 -5.19 47.13 12.71
C SER A 673 -5.53 46.46 11.36
N SER A 674 -4.74 46.78 10.33
CA SER A 674 -5.13 46.80 8.91
C SER A 674 -4.04 46.31 7.93
N ALA A 675 -4.45 45.78 6.77
CA ALA A 675 -3.58 45.37 5.64
C ALA A 675 -2.90 46.56 4.92
N PRO A 676 -1.85 46.31 4.09
CA PRO A 676 -2.05 46.30 2.62
C PRO A 676 -1.23 45.22 1.86
N THR A 677 -1.02 45.38 0.53
CA THR A 677 -0.88 44.28 -0.48
C THR A 677 0.36 44.42 -1.45
N PRO A 678 0.46 43.93 -2.73
CA PRO A 678 1.63 43.17 -3.27
C PRO A 678 2.43 43.88 -4.42
N ILE A 679 3.13 43.13 -5.33
CA ILE A 679 3.70 43.42 -6.72
C ILE A 679 5.17 42.88 -6.88
N GLU A 680 5.75 42.34 -7.99
CA GLU A 680 5.38 41.69 -9.30
C GLU A 680 6.64 40.94 -9.91
N ASP A 681 6.52 40.20 -11.04
CA ASP A 681 7.51 39.26 -11.65
C ASP A 681 8.52 39.85 -12.71
N SER A 682 9.63 39.12 -13.02
CA SER A 682 10.46 39.20 -14.28
C SER A 682 11.65 38.17 -14.33
N MET A 683 12.34 37.82 -15.45
CA MET A 683 11.95 37.40 -16.84
C MET A 683 13.16 36.87 -17.70
N ILE A 684 13.17 35.55 -18.04
CA ILE A 684 13.71 34.79 -19.21
C ILE A 684 15.06 35.16 -19.92
N ALA A 685 15.97 34.17 -20.10
CA ALA A 685 16.80 33.82 -21.31
C ALA A 685 17.95 32.81 -20.99
N ASP A 686 18.57 32.00 -21.88
CA ASP A 686 18.25 31.39 -23.20
C ASP A 686 19.38 30.37 -23.65
N SER A 687 19.12 29.55 -24.69
CA SER A 687 20.06 28.88 -25.65
C SER A 687 20.39 27.37 -25.57
N ASN A 688 20.63 26.75 -26.75
CA ASN A 688 20.58 25.31 -27.05
C ASN A 688 21.87 24.75 -27.70
N HIS A 689 22.08 23.43 -27.63
CA HIS A 689 22.94 22.69 -28.58
C HIS A 689 22.34 21.30 -28.96
N PRO A 690 22.51 20.81 -30.20
CA PRO A 690 21.85 19.59 -30.70
C PRO A 690 22.68 18.30 -30.55
N LEU A 691 22.00 17.16 -30.48
CA LEU A 691 22.58 15.82 -30.37
C LEU A 691 22.66 15.07 -31.72
N SER A 692 23.63 14.16 -31.81
CA SER A 692 23.69 13.09 -32.82
C SER A 692 23.10 11.80 -32.24
N ALA A 693 22.55 10.92 -33.08
CA ALA A 693 21.89 9.68 -32.66
C ALA A 693 22.88 8.57 -32.26
N THR A 694 23.50 8.72 -31.09
CA THR A 694 24.18 7.64 -30.35
C THR A 694 23.23 7.15 -29.26
N LYS A 695 23.12 5.83 -29.06
CA LYS A 695 22.25 5.25 -28.02
C LYS A 695 23.09 4.77 -26.85
N MET A 696 22.87 5.31 -25.66
CA MET A 696 23.60 4.89 -24.46
C MET A 696 22.90 3.69 -23.80
N ILE A 697 23.65 2.63 -23.54
CA ILE A 697 23.21 1.50 -22.72
C ILE A 697 23.46 1.87 -21.27
N THR A 698 22.43 1.76 -20.42
CA THR A 698 22.47 2.14 -19.01
C THR A 698 22.25 0.95 -18.08
N VAL A 699 22.63 1.08 -16.80
CA VAL A 699 22.31 0.09 -15.76
C VAL A 699 20.78 0.00 -15.62
N PRO A 700 20.18 -1.20 -15.73
CA PRO A 700 18.73 -1.39 -15.62
C PRO A 700 18.24 -1.22 -14.17
N ILE A 701 16.91 -1.26 -13.96
CA ILE A 701 16.34 -1.39 -12.62
C ILE A 701 16.58 -2.82 -12.13
N LEU A 702 17.53 -3.00 -11.20
CA LEU A 702 17.99 -4.31 -10.70
C LEU A 702 17.11 -4.90 -9.58
N GLY A 703 16.01 -4.23 -9.21
CA GLY A 703 15.03 -4.72 -8.23
C GLY A 703 14.62 -3.66 -7.19
N GLU A 704 13.63 -4.00 -6.36
CA GLU A 704 13.07 -3.07 -5.38
C GLU A 704 14.11 -2.63 -4.33
N GLY A 705 14.29 -1.31 -4.20
CA GLY A 705 15.22 -0.68 -3.27
C GLY A 705 16.69 -0.66 -3.73
N ILE A 706 17.04 -1.40 -4.78
CA ILE A 706 18.42 -1.44 -5.31
C ILE A 706 18.69 -0.17 -6.12
N ARG A 707 19.76 0.55 -5.77
CA ARG A 707 20.18 1.81 -6.42
C ARG A 707 21.57 1.77 -7.02
N VAL A 708 22.40 0.80 -6.63
CA VAL A 708 23.78 0.61 -7.06
C VAL A 708 24.11 -0.87 -7.18
N ALA A 709 25.11 -1.20 -7.99
CA ALA A 709 25.68 -2.53 -8.17
C ALA A 709 27.18 -2.45 -8.45
N ARG A 710 27.95 -3.50 -8.17
CA ARG A 710 29.39 -3.61 -8.48
C ARG A 710 29.58 -4.36 -9.80
N VAL A 711 30.37 -3.85 -10.73
CA VAL A 711 30.72 -4.57 -11.97
C VAL A 711 31.63 -5.74 -11.61
N VAL A 712 31.23 -6.96 -11.95
CA VAL A 712 31.96 -8.20 -11.65
C VAL A 712 32.86 -8.61 -12.81
N SER A 713 32.37 -8.47 -14.04
CA SER A 713 33.06 -8.89 -15.26
C SER A 713 32.60 -8.05 -16.47
N ILE A 714 33.50 -7.79 -17.42
CA ILE A 714 33.17 -7.19 -18.72
C ILE A 714 33.33 -8.26 -19.81
N LEU A 715 32.20 -8.63 -20.43
CA LEU A 715 32.09 -9.79 -21.33
C LEU A 715 32.28 -9.45 -22.82
N ARG A 716 32.23 -8.15 -23.18
CA ARG A 716 32.40 -7.63 -24.55
C ARG A 716 33.34 -6.42 -24.58
N HIS A 717 34.05 -6.22 -25.68
CA HIS A 717 35.07 -5.17 -25.79
C HIS A 717 34.66 -4.04 -26.74
N ALA A 718 35.29 -2.88 -26.60
CA ALA A 718 35.06 -1.74 -27.47
C ALA A 718 35.40 -2.08 -28.93
N GLY A 719 34.48 -1.79 -29.86
CA GLY A 719 34.56 -2.19 -31.26
C GLY A 719 33.96 -3.57 -31.58
N ASP A 720 33.51 -4.35 -30.59
CA ASP A 720 32.76 -5.59 -30.87
C ASP A 720 31.44 -5.27 -31.58
N GLN A 721 31.12 -6.09 -32.59
CA GLN A 721 29.80 -6.11 -33.21
C GLN A 721 28.89 -7.04 -32.39
N VAL A 722 27.84 -6.47 -31.78
CA VAL A 722 26.91 -7.14 -30.89
C VAL A 722 25.50 -7.15 -31.48
N LYS A 723 24.70 -8.15 -31.09
CA LYS A 723 23.29 -8.26 -31.45
C LYS A 723 22.39 -7.96 -30.26
N ALA A 724 21.11 -7.70 -30.52
CA ALA A 724 20.11 -7.72 -29.48
C ALA A 724 20.13 -9.06 -28.71
N ASP A 725 20.06 -8.97 -27.39
CA ASP A 725 20.12 -10.07 -26.42
C ASP A 725 21.54 -10.67 -26.18
N ASP A 726 22.63 -10.09 -26.73
CA ASP A 726 24.02 -10.44 -26.34
C ASP A 726 24.36 -9.92 -24.92
N PRO A 727 24.97 -10.72 -24.01
CA PRO A 727 25.45 -10.22 -22.72
C PRO A 727 26.69 -9.34 -22.89
N LEU A 728 26.77 -8.25 -22.10
CA LEU A 728 27.80 -7.21 -22.20
C LEU A 728 28.74 -7.16 -20.98
N CYS A 729 28.18 -7.21 -19.78
CA CYS A 729 28.89 -7.25 -18.49
C CYS A 729 28.00 -7.89 -17.42
N GLU A 730 28.59 -8.23 -16.26
CA GLU A 730 27.85 -8.70 -15.08
C GLU A 730 27.96 -7.68 -13.94
N VAL A 731 26.86 -7.46 -13.21
CA VAL A 731 26.80 -6.56 -12.05
C VAL A 731 26.21 -7.27 -10.83
N GLU A 732 26.87 -7.12 -9.69
CA GLU A 732 26.52 -7.70 -8.39
C GLU A 732 25.80 -6.69 -7.49
N THR A 733 24.78 -7.18 -6.81
CA THR A 733 24.03 -6.48 -5.77
C THR A 733 24.06 -7.33 -4.50
N ASP A 734 23.69 -6.76 -3.35
CA ASP A 734 23.58 -7.45 -2.05
C ASP A 734 22.69 -8.71 -2.04
N LYS A 735 21.99 -9.00 -3.15
CA LYS A 735 21.02 -10.11 -3.30
C LYS A 735 21.20 -10.96 -4.56
N ALA A 736 22.03 -10.54 -5.54
CA ALA A 736 22.04 -11.17 -6.87
C ALA A 736 23.17 -10.65 -7.78
N VAL A 737 23.70 -11.53 -8.64
CA VAL A 737 24.55 -11.16 -9.79
C VAL A 737 23.75 -11.22 -11.09
N PHE A 738 23.63 -10.08 -11.76
CA PHE A 738 22.84 -9.88 -12.98
C PHE A 738 23.73 -9.62 -14.20
N PRO A 739 23.58 -10.36 -15.31
CA PRO A 739 24.08 -9.90 -16.61
C PRO A 739 23.32 -8.65 -17.06
N ILE A 740 23.99 -7.74 -17.76
CA ILE A 740 23.39 -6.66 -18.55
C ILE A 740 23.51 -7.04 -20.02
N GLU A 741 22.43 -6.93 -20.79
CA GLU A 741 22.34 -7.37 -22.18
C GLU A 741 22.18 -6.20 -23.16
N CYS A 742 22.75 -6.37 -24.35
CA CYS A 742 22.57 -5.45 -25.47
C CYS A 742 21.12 -5.51 -25.97
N ASP A 743 20.60 -4.35 -26.39
CA ASP A 743 19.16 -4.15 -26.56
C ASP A 743 18.73 -3.99 -28.02
N GLU A 744 19.69 -3.81 -28.94
CA GLU A 744 19.61 -3.61 -30.39
C GLU A 744 20.92 -4.09 -31.07
N ASP A 745 20.92 -4.25 -32.40
CA ASP A 745 22.10 -4.64 -33.19
C ASP A 745 22.99 -3.42 -33.50
N GLY A 746 24.30 -3.51 -33.23
CA GLY A 746 25.23 -2.41 -33.46
C GLY A 746 26.69 -2.71 -33.13
N VAL A 747 27.50 -1.65 -33.01
CA VAL A 747 28.91 -1.71 -32.60
C VAL A 747 29.09 -0.95 -31.29
N LEU A 748 29.77 -1.56 -30.33
CA LEU A 748 30.10 -0.94 -29.04
C LEU A 748 31.18 0.14 -29.20
N GLY A 749 30.96 1.30 -28.60
CA GLY A 749 31.98 2.32 -28.36
C GLY A 749 32.88 1.96 -27.17
N GLU A 750 33.58 2.96 -26.65
CA GLU A 750 34.37 2.80 -25.42
C GLU A 750 33.46 2.65 -24.20
N TRP A 751 33.83 1.75 -23.28
CA TRP A 751 33.17 1.58 -21.99
C TRP A 751 33.49 2.76 -21.07
N GLN A 752 32.48 3.27 -20.36
CA GLN A 752 32.61 4.35 -19.38
C GLN A 752 32.92 3.84 -17.96
N ILE A 753 33.14 2.53 -17.81
CA ILE A 753 33.28 1.80 -16.54
C ILE A 753 34.37 0.71 -16.65
N ALA A 754 34.90 0.28 -15.52
CA ALA A 754 35.82 -0.85 -15.38
C ALA A 754 35.19 -2.00 -14.55
N GLU A 755 35.91 -3.12 -14.44
CA GLU A 755 35.62 -4.15 -13.44
C GLU A 755 35.89 -3.61 -12.03
N ASP A 756 35.16 -4.12 -11.03
CA ASP A 756 35.06 -3.61 -9.64
C ASP A 756 34.39 -2.23 -9.43
N ASP A 757 34.05 -1.48 -10.49
CA ASP A 757 33.35 -0.19 -10.33
C ASP A 757 31.95 -0.33 -9.72
N GLN A 758 31.56 0.63 -8.87
CA GLN A 758 30.17 0.73 -8.37
C GLN A 758 29.32 1.64 -9.26
N VAL A 759 28.49 1.02 -10.09
CA VAL A 759 27.57 1.70 -11.02
C VAL A 759 26.19 1.92 -10.40
N ALA A 760 25.57 3.07 -10.67
CA ALA A 760 24.21 3.40 -10.20
C ALA A 760 23.13 2.97 -11.21
N VAL A 761 21.93 2.64 -10.74
CA VAL A 761 20.77 2.39 -11.62
C VAL A 761 20.50 3.63 -12.48
N GLY A 762 20.43 3.44 -13.80
CA GLY A 762 20.33 4.52 -14.80
C GLY A 762 21.67 5.14 -15.23
N GLN A 763 22.81 4.74 -14.67
CA GLN A 763 24.14 5.20 -15.12
C GLN A 763 24.48 4.64 -16.51
N GLU A 764 25.10 5.46 -17.36
CA GLU A 764 25.62 5.05 -18.67
C GLU A 764 26.81 4.10 -18.55
N LEU A 765 26.86 3.09 -19.41
CA LEU A 765 27.87 2.02 -19.39
C LEU A 765 28.72 2.01 -20.67
N VAL A 766 28.07 2.01 -21.82
CA VAL A 766 28.71 1.96 -23.14
C VAL A 766 27.79 2.57 -24.20
N ALA A 767 28.39 3.23 -25.18
CA ALA A 767 27.69 3.77 -26.34
C ALA A 767 27.45 2.67 -27.39
N LEU A 768 26.21 2.53 -27.88
CA LEU A 768 25.88 1.67 -29.02
C LEU A 768 25.71 2.52 -30.29
N THR A 769 26.50 2.21 -31.31
CA THR A 769 26.36 2.78 -32.66
C THR A 769 25.50 1.86 -33.51
N LEU A 770 24.27 2.28 -33.82
CA LEU A 770 23.28 1.46 -34.52
C LEU A 770 23.64 1.24 -36.00
N SER A 771 23.61 -0.01 -36.45
CA SER A 771 24.05 -0.38 -37.80
C SER A 771 22.93 -0.27 -38.85
N GLY A 772 22.50 0.96 -39.19
CA GLY A 772 21.68 1.18 -40.38
C GLY A 772 20.86 2.47 -40.44
N ALA A 773 21.44 3.56 -40.97
CA ALA A 773 20.71 4.79 -41.29
C ALA A 773 21.25 5.44 -42.59
N VAL A 774 20.99 4.82 -43.74
CA VAL A 774 21.27 5.43 -45.05
C VAL A 774 20.13 6.41 -45.39
N ALA A 775 20.48 7.65 -45.71
CA ALA A 775 19.49 8.70 -45.99
C ALA A 775 18.95 8.61 -47.43
N GLU A 776 17.67 8.25 -47.59
CA GLU A 776 16.91 8.51 -48.82
C GLU A 776 15.96 9.69 -48.66
N ALA A 777 16.23 10.78 -49.40
CA ALA A 777 15.39 11.97 -49.43
C ALA A 777 14.29 11.83 -50.51
N ALA A 778 13.12 11.30 -50.13
CA ALA A 778 11.95 11.19 -51.01
C ALA A 778 10.87 12.24 -50.65
N THR A 779 10.53 13.10 -51.60
CA THR A 779 9.59 14.22 -51.39
C THR A 779 8.12 13.80 -51.51
N THR A 780 7.33 13.95 -50.44
CA THR A 780 5.88 14.18 -50.59
C THR A 780 5.34 15.14 -49.54
N LYS A 781 4.85 16.31 -49.95
CA LYS A 781 4.06 17.20 -49.08
C LYS A 781 2.61 16.70 -49.01
N ARG A 782 2.07 16.50 -47.80
CA ARG A 782 0.64 16.71 -47.54
C ARG A 782 0.42 17.17 -46.11
N ALA A 783 -0.20 18.34 -45.95
CA ALA A 783 -0.49 18.91 -44.64
C ALA A 783 -1.87 18.47 -44.13
N LEU A 784 -1.95 18.21 -42.83
CA LEU A 784 -3.15 18.26 -42.00
C LEU A 784 -2.74 18.92 -40.68
N ALA A 785 -3.58 19.81 -40.15
CA ALA A 785 -3.25 20.62 -38.98
C ALA A 785 -4.04 20.15 -37.75
N ALA A 786 -3.36 20.13 -36.60
CA ALA A 786 -3.94 19.99 -35.28
C ALA A 786 -3.08 20.78 -34.27
N SER A 787 -3.67 21.13 -33.12
CA SER A 787 -3.13 22.01 -32.09
C SER A 787 -1.81 21.54 -31.46
N GLU A 788 -0.95 22.51 -31.13
CA GLU A 788 0.29 22.32 -30.38
C GLU A 788 0.02 21.94 -28.91
N PRO A 789 0.67 20.89 -28.36
CA PRO A 789 0.82 20.70 -26.92
C PRO A 789 1.91 21.63 -26.35
N VAL A 790 1.76 22.05 -25.10
CA VAL A 790 2.81 22.83 -24.39
C VAL A 790 4.01 21.93 -24.09
N ALA A 791 5.22 22.37 -24.46
CA ALA A 791 6.45 21.67 -24.18
C ALA A 791 6.90 21.88 -22.72
N TYR A 792 7.26 20.78 -22.04
CA TYR A 792 7.71 20.78 -20.64
C TYR A 792 9.25 20.84 -20.47
N ASP A 793 9.99 21.21 -21.53
CA ASP A 793 11.46 21.12 -21.59
C ASP A 793 12.23 22.27 -20.88
N THR A 794 11.54 23.21 -20.23
CA THR A 794 12.18 24.29 -19.44
C THR A 794 11.89 24.15 -17.96
N LEU A 795 12.39 23.06 -17.35
CA LEU A 795 12.54 22.92 -15.90
C LEU A 795 14.03 22.83 -15.58
N GLU A 796 14.58 23.86 -14.94
CA GLU A 796 15.95 23.84 -14.44
C GLU A 796 16.12 22.76 -13.37
N LYS A 797 17.05 21.83 -13.59
CA LYS A 797 17.33 20.75 -12.64
C LYS A 797 18.24 21.26 -11.53
N THR A 798 17.65 21.77 -10.44
CA THR A 798 18.37 22.05 -9.20
C THR A 798 19.07 20.77 -8.70
N ALA A 799 20.35 20.84 -8.37
CA ALA A 799 21.11 19.67 -7.95
C ALA A 799 20.71 19.22 -6.55
N GLY A 800 20.37 17.93 -6.39
CA GLY A 800 20.16 17.31 -5.09
C GLY A 800 21.47 16.95 -4.38
N LEU A 801 21.37 16.34 -3.20
CA LEU A 801 22.53 15.79 -2.48
C LEU A 801 23.35 14.85 -3.36
N SER A 802 24.68 14.94 -3.29
CA SER A 802 25.57 14.12 -4.11
C SER A 802 25.43 12.63 -3.81
N LEU A 803 25.70 11.78 -4.81
CA LEU A 803 25.66 10.31 -4.65
C LEU A 803 26.61 9.81 -3.55
N GLU A 804 27.71 10.52 -3.28
CA GLU A 804 28.64 10.21 -2.19
C GLU A 804 27.98 10.44 -0.81
N VAL A 805 27.25 11.55 -0.64
CA VAL A 805 26.45 11.82 0.58
C VAL A 805 25.28 10.83 0.68
N ILE A 806 24.61 10.51 -0.41
CA ILE A 806 23.52 9.52 -0.40
C ILE A 806 24.05 8.13 -0.01
N LYS A 807 25.24 7.73 -0.47
CA LYS A 807 25.90 6.48 -0.05
C LYS A 807 26.31 6.51 1.42
N SER A 808 26.89 7.60 1.93
CA SER A 808 27.31 7.67 3.34
C SER A 808 26.12 7.65 4.33
N LEU A 809 24.91 8.01 3.86
CA LEU A 809 23.67 7.89 4.63
C LEU A 809 23.10 6.46 4.72
N GLN A 810 23.57 5.51 3.91
CA GLN A 810 23.08 4.14 3.94
C GLN A 810 23.62 3.38 5.16
N GLY A 811 22.74 2.61 5.83
CA GLY A 811 23.09 1.77 6.99
C GLY A 811 23.16 2.49 8.35
N ILE A 812 23.03 3.82 8.39
CA ILE A 812 22.87 4.57 9.65
C ILE A 812 21.55 4.17 10.31
N ILE A 813 21.53 4.00 11.64
CA ILE A 813 20.29 3.85 12.41
C ILE A 813 20.06 5.16 13.18
N PRO A 814 19.45 6.20 12.58
CA PRO A 814 19.32 7.50 13.24
C PRO A 814 18.37 7.42 14.44
N ALA A 815 18.79 7.98 15.57
CA ALA A 815 17.93 8.27 16.70
C ALA A 815 18.13 9.73 17.14
N THR A 816 17.06 10.37 17.60
CA THR A 816 17.04 11.80 17.92
C THR A 816 16.55 12.04 19.35
N ILE A 817 17.20 12.96 20.08
CA ILE A 817 16.77 13.45 21.38
C ILE A 817 16.77 14.98 21.37
N GLU A 818 15.69 15.59 21.86
CA GLU A 818 15.58 17.04 22.07
C GLU A 818 15.69 17.39 23.56
N MET A 819 16.38 18.48 23.87
CA MET A 819 16.42 19.08 25.21
C MET A 819 16.43 20.60 25.11
N ASN A 820 15.54 21.26 25.87
CA ASN A 820 15.57 22.72 25.99
C ASN A 820 16.68 23.15 26.96
N CYS A 821 17.43 24.20 26.59
CA CYS A 821 18.40 24.87 27.45
C CYS A 821 17.98 26.31 27.74
N ARG A 822 18.20 26.83 28.95
CA ARG A 822 18.05 28.27 29.23
C ARG A 822 19.14 29.06 28.50
N TRP A 823 18.72 30.03 27.69
CA TRP A 823 19.58 30.78 26.78
C TRP A 823 20.17 32.06 27.39
N GLU A 824 19.58 32.50 28.50
CA GLU A 824 19.81 33.78 29.19
C GLU A 824 21.31 34.07 29.38
N LYS A 825 22.12 33.08 29.78
CA LYS A 825 23.57 33.27 29.99
C LYS A 825 24.33 33.55 28.70
N VAL A 826 24.00 32.88 27.60
CA VAL A 826 24.63 33.10 26.28
C VAL A 826 24.17 34.43 25.68
N ARG A 827 22.90 34.82 25.84
CA ARG A 827 22.42 36.17 25.50
C ARG A 827 23.16 37.23 26.30
N ASP A 828 23.22 37.08 27.62
CA ASP A 828 23.81 38.08 28.50
C ASP A 828 25.34 38.18 28.30
N ALA A 829 26.03 37.07 28.02
CA ALA A 829 27.45 37.06 27.64
C ALA A 829 27.68 37.78 26.29
N ARG A 830 26.81 37.56 25.30
CA ARG A 830 26.81 38.33 24.04
C ARG A 830 26.63 39.83 24.30
N LEU A 831 25.70 40.22 25.18
CA LEU A 831 25.47 41.61 25.58
C LEU A 831 26.62 42.21 26.39
N ARG A 832 27.37 41.41 27.17
CA ARG A 832 28.62 41.83 27.81
C ARG A 832 29.72 42.07 26.77
N SER A 833 29.93 41.15 25.82
CA SER A 833 31.00 41.26 24.80
C SER A 833 30.92 42.52 23.94
N LYS A 834 29.70 43.04 23.68
CA LYS A 834 29.47 44.34 23.01
C LYS A 834 30.16 45.54 23.67
N LYS A 835 30.63 45.41 24.92
CA LYS A 835 31.28 46.47 25.70
C LYS A 835 32.79 46.27 25.87
N THR A 836 33.36 45.18 25.37
CA THR A 836 34.79 44.88 25.43
C THR A 836 35.48 45.15 24.08
N SER A 837 36.78 45.42 24.10
CA SER A 837 37.57 45.80 22.92
C SER A 837 37.75 44.70 21.87
N GLY A 838 37.39 43.44 22.17
CA GLY A 838 37.46 42.30 21.25
C GLY A 838 36.26 42.15 20.30
N GLY A 839 35.24 43.02 20.41
CA GLY A 839 34.05 42.95 19.55
C GLY A 839 32.94 42.01 20.06
N THR A 840 31.89 41.83 19.26
CA THR A 840 30.70 41.07 19.67
C THR A 840 30.88 39.57 19.40
N LEU A 841 30.88 38.76 20.46
CA LEU A 841 30.90 37.31 20.34
C LEU A 841 29.62 36.78 19.67
N SER A 842 29.76 35.80 18.79
CA SER A 842 28.61 35.10 18.20
C SER A 842 28.06 34.08 19.18
N THR A 843 26.73 33.96 19.25
CA THR A 843 26.07 32.87 19.99
C THR A 843 26.51 31.50 19.48
N ALA A 844 26.74 31.36 18.17
CA ALA A 844 27.24 30.12 17.56
C ALA A 844 28.61 29.70 18.10
N THR A 845 29.53 30.65 18.33
CA THR A 845 30.86 30.38 18.91
C THR A 845 30.75 29.94 20.37
N MET A 846 29.89 30.59 21.16
CA MET A 846 29.65 30.25 22.57
C MET A 846 29.02 28.85 22.71
N THR A 847 28.07 28.50 21.85
CA THR A 847 27.47 27.15 21.85
C THR A 847 28.40 26.09 21.28
N ALA A 848 29.19 26.39 20.24
CA ALA A 848 30.16 25.45 19.70
C ALA A 848 31.27 25.11 20.71
N TRP A 849 31.65 26.06 21.56
CA TRP A 849 32.52 25.80 22.71
C TRP A 849 31.87 24.88 23.75
N ALA A 850 30.59 25.11 24.08
CA ALA A 850 29.85 24.22 24.99
C ALA A 850 29.75 22.77 24.44
N VAL A 851 29.58 22.62 23.13
CA VAL A 851 29.65 21.33 22.43
C VAL A 851 31.04 20.72 22.53
N ALA A 852 32.10 21.48 22.23
CA ALA A 852 33.48 20.99 22.33
C ALA A 852 33.85 20.53 23.76
N GLN A 853 33.44 21.30 24.79
CA GLN A 853 33.66 20.99 26.20
C GLN A 853 32.80 19.82 26.73
N ALA A 854 31.74 19.45 26.02
CA ALA A 854 31.03 18.18 26.25
C ALA A 854 31.79 17.02 25.58
N MET A 855 32.21 17.16 24.32
CA MET A 855 32.91 16.10 23.57
C MET A 855 34.21 15.66 24.27
N ARG A 856 34.96 16.58 24.90
CA ARG A 856 36.12 16.26 25.78
C ARG A 856 35.83 15.27 26.93
N LYS A 857 34.57 15.00 27.25
CA LYS A 857 34.12 14.08 28.33
C LYS A 857 33.42 12.83 27.80
N HIS A 858 33.07 12.80 26.52
CA HIS A 858 32.18 11.81 25.92
C HIS A 858 32.85 11.21 24.67
N GLU A 859 33.80 10.31 24.91
CA GLU A 859 34.67 9.64 23.94
C GLU A 859 33.99 9.33 22.59
N ARG A 860 32.83 8.66 22.62
CA ARG A 860 32.10 8.26 21.41
C ARG A 860 31.69 9.43 20.53
N PHE A 861 31.38 10.59 21.10
CA PHE A 861 31.06 11.81 20.33
C PHE A 861 32.31 12.49 19.77
N ALA A 862 33.49 12.24 20.34
CA ALA A 862 34.78 12.66 19.77
C ALA A 862 35.34 11.69 18.71
N SER A 863 34.75 10.50 18.56
CA SER A 863 35.11 9.50 17.55
C SER A 863 34.57 9.79 16.15
N VAL A 864 35.18 9.17 15.13
CA VAL A 864 34.73 9.18 13.72
C VAL A 864 34.36 7.77 13.24
N ILE A 865 33.36 7.67 12.37
CA ILE A 865 33.00 6.43 11.67
C ILE A 865 33.95 6.21 10.48
N ARG A 866 34.49 5.00 10.33
CA ARG A 866 35.33 4.57 9.20
C ARG A 866 34.92 3.18 8.74
N GLY A 867 34.18 3.10 7.64
CA GLY A 867 33.54 1.84 7.24
C GLY A 867 32.61 1.35 8.34
N GLU A 868 32.84 0.15 8.84
CA GLU A 868 32.09 -0.45 9.95
C GLU A 868 32.74 -0.25 11.34
N GLU A 869 33.78 0.57 11.47
CA GLU A 869 34.45 0.85 12.76
C GLU A 869 34.18 2.27 13.28
N LEU A 870 34.06 2.40 14.61
CA LEU A 870 34.08 3.68 15.32
C LEU A 870 35.48 3.92 15.89
N VAL A 871 36.21 4.88 15.33
CA VAL A 871 37.61 5.16 15.67
C VAL A 871 37.71 6.39 16.56
N TYR A 872 38.19 6.20 17.79
CA TYR A 872 38.59 7.28 18.70
C TYR A 872 40.10 7.58 18.55
N ASP A 873 40.46 8.86 18.48
CA ASP A 873 41.84 9.34 18.37
C ASP A 873 42.02 10.49 19.38
N PRO A 874 42.64 10.27 20.57
CA PRO A 874 42.65 11.24 21.67
C PRO A 874 43.44 12.52 21.34
N ASP A 875 44.34 12.46 20.36
CA ASP A 875 45.15 13.59 19.91
C ASP A 875 44.48 14.38 18.75
N ARG A 876 43.40 13.85 18.16
CA ARG A 876 42.73 14.39 16.96
C ARG A 876 41.21 14.36 17.06
N PHE A 877 40.68 15.36 17.73
CA PHE A 877 39.26 15.64 17.80
C PHE A 877 38.97 16.92 17.00
N ASP A 878 38.23 16.78 15.88
CA ASP A 878 37.86 17.85 14.95
C ASP A 878 36.33 18.11 15.01
N LEU A 879 35.90 19.38 15.03
CA LEU A 879 34.50 19.82 15.16
C LEU A 879 34.00 20.52 13.87
N GLY A 880 32.81 20.15 13.40
CA GLY A 880 32.18 20.76 12.22
C GLY A 880 31.08 21.77 12.57
N MET A 881 30.90 22.78 11.71
CA MET A 881 29.74 23.67 11.71
C MET A 881 29.23 23.85 10.28
N ALA A 882 27.93 23.64 10.07
CA ALA A 882 27.27 23.81 8.79
C ALA A 882 27.17 25.30 8.40
N VAL A 883 27.44 25.60 7.12
CA VAL A 883 27.52 26.96 6.58
C VAL A 883 26.76 27.01 5.26
N ALA A 884 25.66 27.75 5.22
CA ALA A 884 24.97 28.06 3.98
C ALA A 884 25.81 29.01 3.11
N LEU A 885 25.84 28.72 1.81
CA LEU A 885 26.45 29.50 0.73
C LEU A 885 25.33 30.02 -0.21
N PRO A 886 25.64 30.76 -1.30
CA PRO A 886 24.66 31.06 -2.34
C PRO A 886 24.08 29.80 -2.99
N GLU A 887 22.96 29.96 -3.71
CA GLU A 887 22.35 28.91 -4.55
C GLU A 887 21.97 27.62 -3.77
N ASP A 888 21.55 27.78 -2.51
CA ASP A 888 21.16 26.72 -1.56
C ASP A 888 22.28 25.68 -1.24
N ALA A 889 23.52 25.96 -1.62
CA ALA A 889 24.65 25.10 -1.34
C ALA A 889 25.01 25.11 0.17
N LEU A 890 25.29 23.93 0.73
CA LEU A 890 25.62 23.76 2.15
C LEU A 890 27.03 23.19 2.34
N GLU A 891 27.90 23.98 2.95
CA GLU A 891 29.27 23.61 3.27
C GLU A 891 29.53 23.39 4.77
N THR A 892 30.72 22.93 5.13
CA THR A 892 31.07 22.63 6.54
C THR A 892 32.43 23.22 6.91
N ALA A 893 32.42 24.23 7.79
CA ALA A 893 33.64 24.76 8.39
C ALA A 893 34.17 23.77 9.44
N VAL A 894 35.46 23.45 9.40
CA VAL A 894 36.09 22.45 10.28
C VAL A 894 37.11 23.10 11.20
N VAL A 895 36.88 23.02 12.53
CA VAL A 895 37.86 23.39 13.55
C VAL A 895 38.60 22.13 14.00
N LYS A 896 39.89 22.07 13.64
CA LYS A 896 40.74 20.89 13.85
C LYS A 896 41.40 20.92 15.24
N GLN A 897 41.57 19.76 15.87
CA GLN A 897 42.23 19.58 17.18
C GLN A 897 41.66 20.48 18.30
N VAL A 898 40.34 20.56 18.41
CA VAL A 898 39.64 21.34 19.45
C VAL A 898 39.76 20.72 20.85
N ASN A 899 40.34 19.52 20.98
CA ASN A 899 40.82 18.97 22.26
C ASN A 899 41.89 19.86 22.92
N ALA A 900 42.80 20.47 22.13
CA ALA A 900 43.96 21.20 22.63
C ALA A 900 43.73 22.71 22.88
N MET A 901 42.72 23.30 22.24
CA MET A 901 42.52 24.76 22.23
C MET A 901 42.01 25.33 23.56
N GLU A 902 42.45 26.53 23.92
CA GLU A 902 41.80 27.34 24.96
C GLU A 902 40.78 28.34 24.37
N TRP A 903 39.87 28.87 25.19
CA TRP A 903 38.70 29.63 24.71
C TRP A 903 39.03 30.78 23.73
N ALA A 904 40.11 31.52 23.97
CA ALA A 904 40.52 32.63 23.09
C ALA A 904 40.96 32.14 21.70
N GLU A 905 41.81 31.11 21.67
CA GLU A 905 42.27 30.45 20.43
C GLU A 905 41.11 29.81 19.67
N PHE A 906 40.23 29.08 20.38
CA PHE A 906 39.04 28.49 19.78
C PHE A 906 38.12 29.55 19.17
N SER A 907 37.87 30.66 19.87
CA SER A 907 37.05 31.77 19.36
C SER A 907 37.58 32.29 18.03
N ASP A 908 38.88 32.55 17.93
CA ASP A 908 39.47 33.12 16.73
C ASP A 908 39.52 32.09 15.58
N VAL A 909 39.95 30.85 15.83
CA VAL A 909 40.00 29.78 14.81
C VAL A 909 38.61 29.40 14.30
N PHE A 910 37.60 29.35 15.17
CA PHE A 910 36.21 29.06 14.79
C PHE A 910 35.61 30.18 13.92
N ASN A 911 35.82 31.44 14.32
CA ASN A 911 35.32 32.59 13.55
C ASN A 911 36.05 32.76 12.21
N ASP A 912 37.34 32.43 12.15
CA ASP A 912 38.11 32.44 10.90
C ASP A 912 37.68 31.31 9.95
N SER A 913 37.53 30.08 10.44
CA SER A 913 37.07 28.96 9.61
C SER A 913 35.67 29.21 9.05
N LEU A 914 34.76 29.80 9.84
CA LEU A 914 33.46 30.28 9.35
C LEU A 914 33.56 31.37 8.26
N ARG A 915 34.58 32.24 8.31
CA ARG A 915 34.82 33.26 7.29
C ARG A 915 35.37 32.64 6.02
N ARG A 916 36.40 31.80 6.12
CA ARG A 916 37.05 31.11 4.99
C ARG A 916 36.04 30.27 4.19
N THR A 917 35.26 29.43 4.87
CA THR A 917 34.21 28.62 4.20
C THR A 917 33.13 29.47 3.52
N ARG A 918 32.72 30.61 4.10
CA ARG A 918 31.79 31.56 3.44
C ARG A 918 32.35 32.25 2.20
N HIS A 919 33.67 32.22 2.00
CA HIS A 919 34.33 32.72 0.79
C HIS A 919 34.73 31.58 -0.17
N GLY A 920 34.24 30.36 0.04
CA GLY A 920 34.47 29.20 -0.84
C GLY A 920 35.70 28.35 -0.48
N GLU A 921 36.41 28.65 0.61
CA GLU A 921 37.50 27.78 1.07
C GLU A 921 36.94 26.58 1.84
N VAL A 922 36.85 25.43 1.16
CA VAL A 922 36.37 24.17 1.73
C VAL A 922 37.51 23.42 2.42
N ASP A 923 37.40 23.25 3.74
CA ASP A 923 38.26 22.37 4.53
C ASP A 923 37.74 20.92 4.48
N SER A 924 38.64 19.92 4.44
CA SER A 924 38.23 18.52 4.24
C SER A 924 37.36 17.98 5.38
N LYS A 925 36.13 17.56 5.03
CA LYS A 925 35.10 17.03 5.94
C LYS A 925 35.41 15.63 6.49
N ASN A 926 36.36 14.91 5.89
CA ASN A 926 36.63 13.48 6.06
C ASN A 926 37.20 13.09 7.45
N ARG A 927 37.06 13.97 8.45
CA ARG A 927 37.64 13.87 9.80
C ARG A 927 36.74 14.44 10.92
N VAL A 928 35.57 14.98 10.59
CA VAL A 928 34.69 15.63 11.57
C VAL A 928 33.98 14.59 12.44
N SER A 929 34.19 14.62 13.76
CA SER A 929 33.55 13.69 14.71
C SER A 929 32.06 14.00 14.92
N LEU A 930 31.72 15.29 15.02
CA LEU A 930 30.37 15.80 15.20
C LEU A 930 30.20 17.10 14.42
N SER A 931 29.03 17.28 13.80
CA SER A 931 28.65 18.53 13.13
C SER A 931 27.61 19.31 13.93
N ILE A 932 27.68 20.64 13.89
CA ILE A 932 26.67 21.54 14.43
C ILE A 932 25.90 22.17 13.27
N SER A 933 24.58 22.24 13.38
CA SER A 933 23.71 23.03 12.50
C SER A 933 22.96 24.08 13.33
N SER A 934 22.72 25.26 12.76
CA SER A 934 21.83 26.24 13.37
C SER A 934 21.19 27.12 12.30
N MET A 935 19.86 27.15 12.30
CA MET A 935 19.05 28.02 11.44
C MET A 935 18.44 29.18 12.24
N GLY A 936 19.08 29.57 13.34
CA GLY A 936 18.64 30.67 14.21
C GLY A 936 18.63 32.06 13.55
N ALA A 937 19.21 32.20 12.34
CA ALA A 937 19.06 33.40 11.50
C ALA A 937 17.69 33.49 10.79
N TYR A 938 16.94 32.39 10.75
CA TYR A 938 15.65 32.23 10.07
C TYR A 938 14.48 31.96 11.07
N ASP A 939 14.66 32.29 12.36
CA ASP A 939 13.78 31.97 13.51
C ASP A 939 13.39 30.48 13.67
N VAL A 940 14.13 29.54 13.07
CA VAL A 940 13.82 28.10 13.16
C VAL A 940 14.15 27.58 14.56
N ARG A 941 13.11 27.29 15.34
CA ARG A 941 13.20 26.90 16.77
C ARG A 941 13.64 25.47 16.99
N SER A 942 13.22 24.53 16.14
CA SER A 942 13.57 23.11 16.24
C SER A 942 13.58 22.50 14.83
N ALA A 943 14.51 21.57 14.58
CA ALA A 943 14.67 20.83 13.35
C ALA A 943 15.44 19.54 13.66
N ILE A 944 15.14 18.45 12.94
CA ILE A 944 15.84 17.16 13.09
C ILE A 944 17.06 17.18 12.15
N PRO A 945 18.30 17.24 12.66
CA PRO A 945 19.48 17.22 11.80
C PRO A 945 19.76 15.80 11.27
N VAL A 946 20.37 15.72 10.10
CA VAL A 946 20.86 14.47 9.52
C VAL A 946 22.29 14.20 10.00
N VAL A 947 22.62 12.94 10.30
CA VAL A 947 23.98 12.48 10.60
C VAL A 947 24.65 12.08 9.30
N VAL A 948 25.81 12.65 8.98
CA VAL A 948 26.56 12.35 7.75
C VAL A 948 27.95 11.82 8.14
N PRO A 949 28.24 10.52 7.92
CA PRO A 949 29.56 9.95 8.16
C PRO A 949 30.65 10.71 7.37
N PRO A 950 31.84 10.93 7.97
CA PRO A 950 32.37 10.23 9.13
C PRO A 950 31.88 10.73 10.51
N SER A 951 31.01 11.75 10.59
CA SER A 951 30.46 12.19 11.87
C SER A 951 29.49 11.15 12.45
N VAL A 952 29.58 10.92 13.77
CA VAL A 952 28.72 9.99 14.51
C VAL A 952 27.39 10.62 14.94
N ALA A 953 27.34 11.95 14.99
CA ALA A 953 26.19 12.73 15.39
C ALA A 953 26.18 14.13 14.78
N THR A 954 24.99 14.73 14.70
CA THR A 954 24.79 16.13 14.35
C THR A 954 23.86 16.77 15.39
N ILE A 955 24.22 17.95 15.90
CA ILE A 955 23.39 18.72 16.82
C ILE A 955 22.83 19.97 16.13
N PHE A 956 21.51 20.12 16.15
CA PHE A 956 20.82 21.34 15.74
C PHE A 956 20.59 22.25 16.96
N ILE A 957 20.85 23.55 16.78
CA ILE A 957 20.68 24.59 17.79
C ILE A 957 19.66 25.61 17.27
N GLY A 958 18.49 25.64 17.91
CA GLY A 958 17.37 26.47 17.51
C GLY A 958 17.56 27.98 17.75
N ALA A 959 16.69 28.77 17.10
CA ALA A 959 16.44 30.15 17.50
C ALA A 959 15.94 30.21 18.96
N PRO A 960 16.38 31.20 19.76
CA PRO A 960 15.91 31.36 21.13
C PRO A 960 14.46 31.87 21.15
N TYR A 961 13.62 31.24 21.95
CA TYR A 961 12.20 31.56 22.10
C TYR A 961 11.77 31.55 23.57
N THR A 962 10.60 32.11 23.83
CA THR A 962 10.07 32.31 25.18
C THR A 962 9.11 31.19 25.58
N LEU A 963 9.29 30.63 26.78
CA LEU A 963 8.35 29.72 27.44
C LEU A 963 7.96 30.24 28.83
N PRO A 964 6.79 29.86 29.39
CA PRO A 964 6.51 30.03 30.82
C PRO A 964 7.59 29.36 31.67
N ASP A 965 8.05 29.99 32.75
CA ASP A 965 8.95 29.33 33.70
C ASP A 965 8.14 28.39 34.61
N PRO A 966 8.32 27.06 34.56
CA PRO A 966 7.63 26.13 35.45
C PRO A 966 8.02 26.30 36.93
N GLN A 967 8.98 27.17 37.26
CA GLN A 967 9.37 27.53 38.62
C GLN A 967 8.82 28.91 39.08
N SER A 968 8.21 29.69 38.19
CA SER A 968 7.53 30.95 38.55
C SER A 968 6.18 30.67 39.23
N LYS A 969 5.80 31.55 40.17
CA LYS A 969 4.47 31.54 40.84
C LYS A 969 3.56 32.66 40.33
N ASP A 970 4.06 33.41 39.36
CA ASP A 970 3.70 34.78 39.02
C ASP A 970 3.66 34.98 37.49
N GLY A 971 3.66 33.89 36.72
CA GLY A 971 3.49 33.89 35.26
C GLY A 971 4.72 34.37 34.47
N ALA A 972 5.88 34.48 35.12
CA ALA A 972 7.11 34.89 34.46
C ALA A 972 7.57 33.86 33.42
N THR A 973 8.30 34.35 32.42
CA THR A 973 8.77 33.55 31.29
C THR A 973 10.29 33.48 31.21
N ILE A 974 10.80 32.40 30.66
CA ILE A 974 12.22 32.13 30.42
C ILE A 974 12.54 32.11 28.94
N GLU A 975 13.76 32.53 28.60
CA GLU A 975 14.31 32.43 27.26
C GLU A 975 15.05 31.11 27.12
N VAL A 976 14.62 30.27 26.18
CA VAL A 976 15.17 28.93 25.93
C VAL A 976 15.54 28.75 24.46
N ALA A 977 16.38 27.76 24.16
CA ALA A 977 16.55 27.24 22.80
C ALA A 977 16.45 25.71 22.84
N SER A 978 15.92 25.11 21.77
CA SER A 978 15.98 23.65 21.58
C SER A 978 17.39 23.24 21.16
N LEU A 979 17.89 22.18 21.79
CA LEU A 979 19.04 21.42 21.34
C LEU A 979 18.53 20.06 20.85
N VAL A 980 18.58 19.82 19.54
CA VAL A 980 18.12 18.56 18.93
C VAL A 980 19.34 17.78 18.44
N LEU A 981 19.60 16.63 19.05
CA LEU A 981 20.74 15.78 18.73
C LEU A 981 20.28 14.53 17.99
N THR A 982 20.65 14.39 16.73
CA THR A 982 20.56 13.10 16.02
C THR A 982 21.91 12.41 16.06
N PHE A 983 21.92 11.10 16.32
CA PHE A 983 23.12 10.27 16.43
C PHE A 983 22.87 8.89 15.78
N ASP A 984 23.95 8.23 15.36
CA ASP A 984 23.87 6.85 14.88
C ASP A 984 23.72 5.87 16.06
N HIS A 985 22.55 5.24 16.17
CA HIS A 985 22.21 4.31 17.24
C HIS A 985 22.92 2.94 17.12
N ARG A 986 23.66 2.70 16.03
CA ARG A 986 24.68 1.62 16.01
C ARG A 986 25.79 1.89 17.03
N TRP A 987 26.16 3.16 17.18
CA TRP A 987 27.35 3.59 17.92
C TRP A 987 27.04 4.23 19.27
N ILE A 988 25.90 4.88 19.42
CA ILE A 988 25.55 5.64 20.63
C ILE A 988 24.14 5.24 21.08
N ASN A 989 23.94 4.93 22.36
CA ASN A 989 22.61 4.65 22.89
C ASN A 989 21.96 5.92 23.49
N GLY A 990 20.64 5.91 23.63
CA GLY A 990 19.89 7.07 24.14
C GLY A 990 20.33 7.60 25.50
N VAL A 991 20.90 6.76 26.39
CA VAL A 991 21.44 7.20 27.69
C VAL A 991 22.74 8.00 27.51
N GLY A 992 23.65 7.52 26.66
CA GLY A 992 24.89 8.24 26.32
C GLY A 992 24.60 9.57 25.61
N ALA A 993 23.64 9.57 24.68
CA ALA A 993 23.20 10.79 24.00
C ALA A 993 22.54 11.81 24.95
N ALA A 994 21.65 11.37 25.85
CA ALA A 994 21.08 12.25 26.87
C ALA A 994 22.13 12.79 27.86
N ALA A 995 23.14 11.99 28.21
CA ALA A 995 24.24 12.44 29.06
C ALA A 995 25.08 13.53 28.39
N PHE A 996 25.47 13.33 27.12
CA PHE A 996 26.17 14.32 26.31
C PHE A 996 25.37 15.61 26.14
N LEU A 997 24.11 15.51 25.69
CA LEU A 997 23.24 16.66 25.46
C LEU A 997 22.96 17.46 26.75
N SER A 998 22.87 16.77 27.89
CA SER A 998 22.76 17.39 29.21
C SER A 998 24.03 18.14 29.61
N ASP A 999 25.23 17.71 29.19
CA ASP A 999 26.49 18.45 29.40
C ASP A 999 26.65 19.64 28.44
N VAL A 1000 26.22 19.52 27.17
CA VAL A 1000 26.13 20.66 26.24
C VAL A 1000 25.21 21.75 26.83
N ARG A 1001 24.01 21.36 27.29
CA ARG A 1001 23.08 22.24 27.99
C ARG A 1001 23.74 22.90 29.21
N LYS A 1002 24.40 22.15 30.10
CA LYS A 1002 25.12 22.71 31.26
C LYS A 1002 26.21 23.71 30.85
N GLY A 1003 26.87 23.49 29.71
CA GLY A 1003 27.86 24.43 29.17
C GLY A 1003 27.24 25.76 28.71
N ILE A 1004 26.06 25.70 28.08
CA ILE A 1004 25.28 26.87 27.64
C ILE A 1004 24.69 27.61 28.85
N GLU A 1005 24.00 26.90 29.75
CA GLU A 1005 23.33 27.44 30.95
C GLU A 1005 24.31 27.98 32.02
N ARG A 1006 25.61 27.72 31.86
CA ARG A 1006 26.69 28.19 32.74
C ARG A 1006 27.77 28.95 31.97
N PHE A 1007 27.51 29.35 30.72
CA PHE A 1007 28.48 30.08 29.93
C PHE A 1007 28.77 31.44 30.59
N ASP A 1008 30.05 31.69 30.89
CA ASP A 1008 30.53 32.98 31.35
C ASP A 1008 31.90 33.30 30.75
N LEU A 1009 32.23 34.58 30.74
CA LEU A 1009 33.51 35.12 30.29
C LEU A 1009 34.34 35.42 31.55
N VAL A 1010 35.42 34.66 31.73
CA VAL A 1010 36.42 34.84 32.81
C VAL A 1010 37.23 36.11 32.55
#